data_AF-A0A075G001-F1
#
_entry.id   AF-A0A075G001-F1
#
_cell.length_a   1.000
_cell.length_b   1.000
_cell.length_c   1.000
_cell.angle_alpha   90.00
_cell.angle_beta   90.00
_cell.angle_gamma   90.00
#
_symmetry.space_group_name_H-M   'P 1'
#
loop_
_entity.id
_entity.type
_entity.pdbx_description
1 polymer ?
#
loop_
_entity_poly.entity_id
_entity_poly.type
_entity_poly.pdbx_seq_one_letter_code
_entity_poly.pdbx_strand_id
1 'polypeptide(L)'
;MLNGNLLVIMGVPEFGELTLESNMSVQGYPMQMMLDGDRIVIASSISYWNLPTDDPLRELMSEEVTVSYPGEEEYSYTYTRVQNLVKYTVVDISDRTAPEVERELYIEGNYHTARLVDGTMRSVTHLWTYIEGMRTWVHLPQTYWESDSDEERMEIWNQSMEETIAANQAIIDDLTLDDFAPHIYEVGDDGLFQHPISSGDCDEFSASADSAGRGFTTIMTIQMMSEDSEMEVDHITSSWAHVYASQDVMVLAEPANDWWWFWRNFGWDDATNIHVFDISDPTETTYVASGRVDGTVQDQFSLSEHNGVIRVATTEDAWGRWWLETEEWTGPTNNVFTLVAMECMIPEGCEGDSSEMVQIGHVGDIAEGERIWSARFVGDRAYLVTFRNIDPLWVIDLTDPTDPEILGELEVPGVSTYIHPVDANTLLTIGIGPGEDGLGLDWSMTQVSLFDVSDPTNPTLADSLPLSPAYEEDGCDEWGCGWSWSYSEATYEHKAFTYWAPEQLLAVPLSTYRYTYDEVIIDGRTYTYSGYEFVSTLELIDVDAENGTLSTHGMVNHSEFYNEDGLSGWWAGSTSIRRSIFMGDYIYAFSAAGASVHRTDDLEPMVELDIPGHDQPETYYYEEGEGDESTDPDTSPSDGDDPKEDEDSATVEG
;
A
#
# COMPACT_ATOMS: atom_id res chain seq x y z
N MET A 1 1.45 -10.12 -17.99
CA MET A 1 1.67 -10.33 -16.55
C MET A 1 3.02 -9.72 -16.19
N LEU A 2 3.14 -9.12 -15.00
CA LEU A 2 4.43 -8.73 -14.44
C LEU A 2 4.87 -9.82 -13.44
N ASN A 3 6.05 -10.41 -13.64
CA ASN A 3 6.61 -11.42 -12.75
C ASN A 3 8.07 -11.06 -12.42
N GLY A 4 8.33 -10.60 -11.20
CA GLY A 4 9.62 -9.99 -10.87
C GLY A 4 9.91 -8.81 -11.80
N ASN A 5 11.06 -8.83 -12.47
CA ASN A 5 11.44 -7.84 -13.47
C ASN A 5 11.06 -8.23 -14.92
N LEU A 6 10.16 -9.19 -15.12
CA LEU A 6 9.73 -9.63 -16.45
C LEU A 6 8.31 -9.17 -16.76
N LEU A 7 8.14 -8.60 -17.95
CA LEU A 7 6.86 -8.60 -18.66
C LEU A 7 6.71 -9.94 -19.36
N VAL A 8 5.72 -10.73 -18.96
CA VAL A 8 5.36 -12.02 -19.56
C VAL A 8 4.09 -11.85 -20.37
N ILE A 9 4.15 -12.15 -21.67
CA ILE A 9 3.00 -12.09 -22.59
C ILE A 9 2.53 -13.51 -22.85
N MET A 10 1.25 -13.75 -22.55
CA MET A 10 0.59 -15.03 -22.79
C MET A 10 -0.59 -14.84 -23.76
N GLY A 11 -0.76 -15.83 -24.63
CA GLY A 11 -1.85 -15.91 -25.59
C GLY A 11 -2.98 -16.78 -25.04
N VAL A 12 -4.21 -16.43 -25.41
CA VAL A 12 -5.40 -17.27 -25.23
C VAL A 12 -6.01 -17.47 -26.61
N PRO A 13 -5.51 -18.44 -27.42
CA PRO A 13 -5.98 -18.65 -28.79
C PRO A 13 -7.47 -19.02 -28.84
N GLU A 14 -7.89 -19.87 -27.91
CA GLU A 14 -9.29 -20.22 -27.63
C GLU A 14 -9.50 -20.23 -26.09
N PHE A 15 -10.73 -20.03 -25.63
CA PHE A 15 -11.04 -20.17 -24.20
C PHE A 15 -10.71 -21.58 -23.71
N GLY A 16 -10.04 -21.67 -22.56
CA GLY A 16 -9.50 -22.93 -22.03
C GLY A 16 -8.05 -23.20 -22.43
N GLU A 17 -7.48 -22.45 -23.37
CA GLU A 17 -6.06 -22.54 -23.75
C GLU A 17 -5.25 -21.40 -23.14
N LEU A 18 -3.94 -21.65 -22.96
CA LEU A 18 -2.95 -20.65 -22.55
C LEU A 18 -1.60 -21.00 -23.17
N THR A 19 -0.96 -20.02 -23.82
CA THR A 19 0.35 -20.18 -24.46
C THR A 19 1.31 -19.08 -23.99
N LEU A 20 2.57 -19.42 -23.78
CA LEU A 20 3.62 -18.42 -23.54
C LEU A 20 4.12 -17.88 -24.88
N GLU A 21 3.89 -16.58 -25.15
CA GLU A 21 4.23 -15.97 -26.44
C GLU A 21 5.62 -15.33 -26.41
N SER A 22 5.90 -14.53 -25.38
CA SER A 22 7.18 -13.85 -25.20
C SER A 22 7.39 -13.42 -23.74
N ASN A 23 8.63 -13.03 -23.44
CA ASN A 23 8.95 -12.29 -22.24
C ASN A 23 9.98 -11.20 -22.56
N MET A 24 9.97 -10.15 -21.75
CA MET A 24 10.87 -9.00 -21.86
C MET A 24 11.26 -8.54 -20.46
N SER A 25 12.55 -8.26 -20.24
CA SER A 25 13.00 -7.67 -18.98
C SER A 25 12.66 -6.18 -18.92
N VAL A 26 12.20 -5.74 -17.76
CA VAL A 26 11.87 -4.36 -17.42
C VAL A 26 12.81 -3.90 -16.30
N GLN A 27 13.37 -2.70 -16.43
CA GLN A 27 14.23 -2.13 -15.38
C GLN A 27 13.41 -1.78 -14.13
N GLY A 28 14.04 -1.94 -12.96
CA GLY A 28 13.44 -1.63 -11.67
C GLY A 28 12.55 -2.76 -11.15
N TYR A 29 11.67 -2.42 -10.22
CA TYR A 29 10.66 -3.30 -9.66
C TYR A 29 9.28 -2.87 -10.18
N PRO A 30 8.71 -3.59 -11.17
CA PRO A 30 7.40 -3.28 -11.73
C PRO A 30 6.29 -3.34 -10.68
N MET A 31 5.52 -2.26 -10.57
CA MET A 31 4.44 -2.09 -9.59
C MET A 31 3.06 -2.29 -10.21
N GLN A 32 2.85 -1.71 -11.39
CA GLN A 32 1.56 -1.76 -12.09
C GLN A 32 1.77 -1.72 -13.60
N MET A 33 0.89 -2.40 -14.34
CA MET A 33 0.78 -2.27 -15.79
C MET A 33 -0.62 -1.80 -16.18
N MET A 34 -0.70 -1.00 -17.24
CA MET A 34 -1.94 -0.59 -17.90
C MET A 34 -1.83 -0.92 -19.38
N LEU A 35 -2.92 -1.40 -19.96
CA LEU A 35 -2.99 -1.85 -21.35
C LEU A 35 -4.08 -1.06 -22.07
N ASP A 36 -3.73 -0.41 -23.18
CA ASP A 36 -4.67 0.21 -24.13
C ASP A 36 -4.35 -0.24 -25.56
N GLY A 37 -5.28 -0.97 -26.19
CA GLY A 37 -5.04 -1.55 -27.51
C GLY A 37 -3.80 -2.44 -27.54
N ASP A 38 -2.80 -2.04 -28.33
CA ASP A 38 -1.50 -2.72 -28.47
C ASP A 38 -0.37 -1.95 -27.76
N ARG A 39 -0.68 -1.09 -26.78
CA ARG A 39 0.32 -0.39 -25.95
C ARG A 39 0.17 -0.74 -24.48
N ILE A 40 1.30 -0.99 -23.83
CA ILE A 40 1.40 -1.20 -22.38
C ILE A 40 2.21 -0.07 -21.77
N VAL A 41 1.77 0.45 -20.63
CA VAL A 41 2.61 1.26 -19.75
C VAL A 41 2.87 0.52 -18.46
N ILE A 42 4.15 0.38 -18.12
CA ILE A 42 4.62 -0.29 -16.92
C ILE A 42 5.23 0.77 -16.00
N ALA A 43 4.63 0.95 -14.83
CA ALA A 43 5.20 1.76 -13.76
C ALA A 43 6.12 0.87 -12.91
N SER A 44 7.38 1.26 -12.76
CA SER A 44 8.40 0.55 -11.98
C SER A 44 9.01 1.47 -10.93
N SER A 45 9.31 0.93 -9.75
CA SER A 45 10.13 1.61 -8.75
C SER A 45 11.62 1.33 -8.99
N ILE A 46 12.45 2.36 -8.90
CA ILE A 46 13.90 2.27 -9.01
C ILE A 46 14.50 2.91 -7.75
N SER A 47 15.35 2.15 -7.05
CA SER A 47 16.08 2.67 -5.88
C SER A 47 17.52 2.97 -6.24
N TYR A 48 18.04 4.10 -5.77
CA TYR A 48 19.44 4.51 -5.90
C TYR A 48 20.41 3.39 -5.51
N TRP A 49 20.11 2.67 -4.44
CA TRP A 49 20.96 1.62 -3.88
C TRP A 49 21.00 0.34 -4.73
N ASN A 50 19.98 0.14 -5.58
CA ASN A 50 19.89 -1.00 -6.49
C ASN A 50 20.49 -0.71 -7.87
N LEU A 51 20.85 0.54 -8.16
CA LEU A 51 21.47 0.92 -9.42
C LEU A 51 22.97 0.57 -9.45
N PRO A 52 23.50 0.10 -10.60
CA PRO A 52 24.94 -0.03 -10.81
C PRO A 52 25.69 1.26 -10.47
N THR A 53 26.90 1.15 -9.94
CA THR A 53 27.70 2.31 -9.51
C THR A 53 28.03 3.31 -10.62
N ASP A 54 28.01 2.85 -11.87
CA ASP A 54 28.26 3.62 -13.08
C ASP A 54 26.98 3.98 -13.85
N ASP A 55 25.81 3.74 -13.27
CA ASP A 55 24.53 4.10 -13.90
C ASP A 55 24.35 5.63 -13.91
N PRO A 56 24.06 6.26 -15.06
CA PRO A 56 23.93 7.71 -15.19
C PRO A 56 22.81 8.29 -14.32
N LEU A 57 21.79 7.52 -13.94
CA LEU A 57 20.73 7.99 -13.04
C LEU A 57 21.27 8.33 -11.65
N ARG A 58 22.37 7.69 -11.20
CA ARG A 58 22.97 7.98 -9.90
C ARG A 58 23.51 9.41 -9.80
N GLU A 59 24.03 9.94 -10.91
CA GLU A 59 24.53 11.32 -10.96
C GLU A 59 23.41 12.36 -10.85
N LEU A 60 22.16 11.98 -11.13
CA LEU A 60 20.98 12.86 -11.02
C LEU A 60 20.36 12.80 -9.63
N MET A 61 20.40 11.60 -9.02
CA MET A 61 19.83 11.34 -7.71
C MET A 61 20.73 11.80 -6.54
N SER A 62 21.98 12.16 -6.82
CA SER A 62 22.96 12.50 -5.79
C SER A 62 23.91 13.62 -6.20
N GLU A 63 24.40 14.35 -5.20
CA GLU A 63 25.34 15.46 -5.36
C GLU A 63 26.41 15.45 -4.26
N GLU A 64 27.54 16.09 -4.50
CA GLU A 64 28.60 16.25 -3.50
C GLU A 64 28.33 17.49 -2.64
N VAL A 65 28.04 17.28 -1.36
CA VAL A 65 27.76 18.36 -0.41
C VAL A 65 28.92 18.50 0.57
N THR A 66 29.22 19.73 0.96
CA THR A 66 30.24 20.05 1.97
C THR A 66 29.55 20.67 3.18
N VAL A 67 29.72 20.05 4.35
CA VAL A 67 29.06 20.48 5.58
C VAL A 67 30.06 21.11 6.54
N SER A 68 29.62 22.17 7.23
CA SER A 68 30.41 22.95 8.18
C SER A 68 29.64 23.10 9.49
N TYR A 69 30.12 22.45 10.55
CA TYR A 69 29.55 22.58 11.90
C TYR A 69 30.41 23.53 12.76
N PRO A 70 29.80 24.40 13.59
CA PRO A 70 30.55 25.28 14.48
C PRO A 70 31.47 24.49 15.43
N GLY A 71 32.78 24.59 15.23
CA GLY A 71 33.78 23.92 16.05
C GLY A 71 34.28 22.57 15.51
N GLU A 72 33.81 22.13 14.34
CA GLU A 72 34.27 20.93 13.66
C GLU A 72 34.99 21.24 12.34
N GLU A 73 35.75 20.29 11.80
CA GLU A 73 36.38 20.43 10.48
C GLU A 73 35.35 20.18 9.37
N GLU A 74 35.43 20.97 8.30
CA GLU A 74 34.59 20.76 7.11
C GLU A 74 34.93 19.43 6.44
N TYR A 75 33.89 18.69 6.05
CA TYR A 75 34.05 17.47 5.25
C TYR A 75 32.99 17.43 4.14
N SER A 76 33.35 16.78 3.03
CA SER A 76 32.47 16.56 1.89
C SER A 76 32.03 15.11 1.82
N TYR A 77 30.79 14.88 1.40
CA TYR A 77 30.24 13.56 1.18
C TYR A 77 29.15 13.59 0.10
N THR A 78 28.85 12.41 -0.47
CA THR A 78 27.78 12.27 -1.46
C THR A 78 26.42 12.26 -0.77
N TYR A 79 25.66 13.33 -0.95
CA TYR A 79 24.28 13.44 -0.51
C TYR A 79 23.36 12.86 -1.58
N THR A 80 22.50 11.92 -1.18
CA THR A 80 21.48 11.36 -2.08
C THR A 80 20.20 12.17 -1.94
N ARG A 81 20.00 13.15 -2.82
CA ARG A 81 18.85 14.07 -2.82
C ARG A 81 17.53 13.30 -2.91
N VAL A 82 17.47 12.31 -3.80
CA VAL A 82 16.28 11.46 -3.98
C VAL A 82 16.70 10.00 -3.96
N GLN A 83 16.02 9.17 -3.16
CA GLN A 83 16.37 7.76 -3.05
C GLN A 83 15.65 6.86 -4.06
N ASN A 84 14.51 7.30 -4.58
CA ASN A 84 13.67 6.51 -5.48
C ASN A 84 13.23 7.32 -6.72
N LEU A 85 13.14 6.64 -7.85
CA LEU A 85 12.48 7.13 -9.07
C LEU A 85 11.31 6.21 -9.40
N VAL A 86 10.26 6.78 -9.97
CA VAL A 86 9.22 6.02 -10.66
C VAL A 86 9.51 6.07 -12.16
N LYS A 87 9.71 4.91 -12.76
CA LYS A 87 9.91 4.76 -14.20
C LYS A 87 8.61 4.34 -14.88
N TYR A 88 8.25 5.01 -15.97
CA TYR A 88 7.20 4.58 -16.89
C TYR A 88 7.82 4.09 -18.18
N THR A 89 7.68 2.79 -18.46
CA THR A 89 8.10 2.16 -19.71
C THR A 89 6.89 1.98 -20.60
N VAL A 90 6.84 2.68 -21.74
CA VAL A 90 5.83 2.50 -22.78
C VAL A 90 6.32 1.43 -23.75
N VAL A 91 5.52 0.39 -23.94
CA VAL A 91 5.85 -0.80 -24.74
C VAL A 91 4.79 -1.00 -25.82
N ASP A 92 5.20 -1.06 -27.07
CA ASP A 92 4.39 -1.53 -28.20
C ASP A 92 4.37 -3.06 -28.21
N ILE A 93 3.17 -3.63 -28.22
CA ILE A 93 2.92 -5.07 -28.29
C ILE A 93 2.13 -5.47 -29.54
N SER A 94 2.15 -4.64 -30.59
CA SER A 94 1.56 -4.94 -31.89
C SER A 94 2.09 -6.27 -32.45
N ASP A 95 3.37 -6.58 -32.21
CA ASP A 95 3.92 -7.93 -32.30
C ASP A 95 4.14 -8.51 -30.88
N ARG A 96 3.17 -9.30 -30.41
CA ARG A 96 3.20 -9.93 -29.08
C ARG A 96 4.35 -10.92 -28.87
N THR A 97 5.01 -11.35 -29.94
CA THR A 97 6.17 -12.25 -29.87
C THR A 97 7.49 -11.48 -29.70
N ALA A 98 7.47 -10.17 -29.95
CA ALA A 98 8.64 -9.29 -29.89
C ALA A 98 8.22 -7.88 -29.45
N PRO A 99 7.86 -7.67 -28.17
CA PRO A 99 7.50 -6.35 -27.66
C PRO A 99 8.67 -5.36 -27.78
N GLU A 100 8.36 -4.10 -28.11
CA GLU A 100 9.36 -3.04 -28.31
C GLU A 100 9.13 -1.86 -27.35
N VAL A 101 10.19 -1.34 -26.74
CA VAL A 101 10.09 -0.13 -25.90
C VAL A 101 10.02 1.10 -26.81
N GLU A 102 8.94 1.86 -26.70
CA GLU A 102 8.77 3.12 -27.43
C GLU A 102 9.34 4.31 -26.64
N ARG A 103 9.16 4.33 -25.31
CA ARG A 103 9.47 5.50 -24.48
C ARG A 103 9.77 5.11 -23.03
N GLU A 104 10.67 5.86 -22.39
CA GLU A 104 10.97 5.73 -20.98
C GLU A 104 11.03 7.09 -20.29
N LEU A 105 10.19 7.25 -19.26
CA LEU A 105 10.10 8.44 -18.41
C LEU A 105 10.46 8.08 -16.98
N TYR A 106 11.06 9.01 -16.26
CA TYR A 106 11.43 8.86 -14.85
C TYR A 106 10.95 10.10 -14.10
N ILE A 107 10.30 9.92 -12.96
CA ILE A 107 9.94 11.01 -12.05
C ILE A 107 10.51 10.72 -10.68
N GLU A 108 11.05 11.75 -10.03
CA GLU A 108 11.53 11.66 -8.66
C GLU A 108 10.41 11.36 -7.67
N GLY A 109 10.65 10.40 -6.77
CA GLY A 109 9.72 10.03 -5.72
C GLY A 109 9.30 8.57 -5.77
N ASN A 110 8.15 8.30 -5.17
CA ASN A 110 7.62 6.97 -4.97
C ASN A 110 6.27 6.82 -5.69
N TYR A 111 6.03 5.63 -6.21
CA TYR A 111 4.79 5.30 -6.90
C TYR A 111 3.66 5.15 -5.88
N HIS A 112 2.51 5.77 -6.15
CA HIS A 112 1.31 5.59 -5.34
C HIS A 112 0.29 4.71 -6.07
N THR A 113 -0.27 5.18 -7.18
CA THR A 113 -1.25 4.44 -7.99
C THR A 113 -1.32 5.02 -9.40
N ALA A 114 -1.96 4.30 -10.32
CA ALA A 114 -2.30 4.83 -11.64
C ALA A 114 -3.60 4.22 -12.16
N ARG A 115 -4.30 5.00 -12.99
CA ARG A 115 -5.51 4.55 -13.67
C ARG A 115 -5.49 4.97 -15.14
N LEU A 116 -5.90 4.06 -15.99
CA LEU A 116 -6.18 4.30 -17.39
C LEU A 116 -7.70 4.49 -17.58
N VAL A 117 -8.10 5.60 -18.18
CA VAL A 117 -9.48 5.91 -18.58
C VAL A 117 -9.45 6.45 -20.01
N ASP A 118 -10.17 5.80 -20.93
CA ASP A 118 -10.32 6.22 -22.34
C ASP A 118 -8.99 6.58 -23.04
N GLY A 119 -7.96 5.75 -22.85
CA GLY A 119 -6.64 5.94 -23.47
C GLY A 119 -5.75 6.99 -22.79
N THR A 120 -6.19 7.55 -21.67
CA THR A 120 -5.42 8.50 -20.84
C THR A 120 -5.04 7.85 -19.54
N MET A 121 -3.74 7.81 -19.26
CA MET A 121 -3.20 7.33 -18.01
C MET A 121 -2.99 8.52 -17.08
N ARG A 122 -3.54 8.44 -15.87
CA ARG A 122 -3.24 9.35 -14.76
C ARG A 122 -2.51 8.57 -13.68
N SER A 123 -1.27 8.96 -13.41
CA SER A 123 -0.48 8.38 -12.33
C SER A 123 -0.32 9.36 -11.20
N VAL A 124 -0.44 8.86 -9.97
CA VAL A 124 -0.11 9.61 -8.77
C VAL A 124 1.22 9.11 -8.23
N THR A 125 2.14 10.03 -7.99
CA THR A 125 3.41 9.79 -7.29
C THR A 125 3.53 10.74 -6.12
N HIS A 126 4.42 10.44 -5.18
CA HIS A 126 4.69 11.34 -4.07
C HIS A 126 6.19 11.40 -3.76
N LEU A 127 6.67 12.60 -3.49
CA LEU A 127 8.06 12.87 -3.15
C LEU A 127 8.08 13.54 -1.77
N TRP A 128 8.84 12.96 -0.85
CA TRP A 128 9.20 13.63 0.39
C TRP A 128 10.62 14.18 0.26
N THR A 129 10.78 15.46 0.56
CA THR A 129 12.05 16.16 0.38
C THR A 129 12.76 16.35 1.71
N TYR A 130 13.98 15.82 1.81
CA TYR A 130 14.90 16.15 2.88
C TYR A 130 15.75 17.35 2.47
N ILE A 131 15.83 18.35 3.36
CA ILE A 131 16.67 19.53 3.15
C ILE A 131 17.95 19.36 3.96
N GLU A 132 19.06 19.19 3.26
CA GLU A 132 20.36 18.98 3.89
C GLU A 132 20.80 20.20 4.73
N GLY A 133 21.47 19.94 5.85
CA GLY A 133 21.97 20.98 6.76
C GLY A 133 20.92 21.57 7.72
N MET A 134 19.63 21.30 7.52
CA MET A 134 18.58 21.73 8.45
C MET A 134 18.75 21.04 9.81
N ARG A 135 18.86 21.85 10.86
CA ARG A 135 19.08 21.37 12.22
C ARG A 135 17.75 21.13 12.92
N THR A 136 17.43 19.88 13.22
CA THR A 136 16.22 19.52 14.00
C THR A 136 16.44 19.56 15.52
N TRP A 137 17.67 19.79 15.97
CA TRP A 137 18.07 19.86 17.37
C TRP A 137 19.00 21.05 17.64
N VAL A 138 18.98 21.57 18.86
CA VAL A 138 19.91 22.62 19.29
C VAL A 138 21.27 21.99 19.54
N HIS A 139 22.28 22.44 18.81
CA HIS A 139 23.66 22.01 19.05
C HIS A 139 24.26 22.82 20.20
N LEU A 140 24.58 22.14 21.30
CA LEU A 140 25.12 22.78 22.50
C LEU A 140 26.64 22.64 22.58
N PRO A 141 27.38 23.74 22.81
CA PRO A 141 28.83 23.69 22.93
C PRO A 141 29.27 22.95 24.19
N GLN A 142 30.51 22.47 24.22
CA GLN A 142 31.08 21.75 25.38
C GLN A 142 30.98 22.55 26.69
N THR A 143 31.04 23.88 26.62
CA THR A 143 30.87 24.79 27.76
C THR A 143 29.51 24.66 28.45
N TYR A 144 28.46 24.25 27.74
CA TYR A 144 27.15 23.96 28.33
C TYR A 144 27.22 22.77 29.29
N TRP A 145 27.96 21.73 28.91
CA TRP A 145 28.08 20.48 29.68
C TRP A 145 29.08 20.61 30.84
N GLU A 146 30.06 21.51 30.71
CA GLU A 146 31.07 21.80 31.73
C GLU A 146 30.61 22.80 32.80
N SER A 147 29.52 23.54 32.56
CA SER A 147 29.00 24.50 33.53
C SER A 147 28.21 23.83 34.66
N ASP A 148 28.57 24.16 35.89
CA ASP A 148 27.86 23.77 37.12
C ASP A 148 26.69 24.74 37.47
N SER A 149 26.45 25.77 36.65
CA SER A 149 25.45 26.82 36.91
C SER A 149 24.26 26.72 35.95
N ASP A 150 23.07 26.46 36.49
CA ASP A 150 21.83 26.42 35.70
C ASP A 150 21.57 27.73 34.94
N GLU A 151 21.97 28.88 35.49
CA GLU A 151 21.81 30.19 34.84
C GLU A 151 22.71 30.33 33.61
N GLU A 152 23.96 29.87 33.69
CA GLU A 152 24.91 29.91 32.58
C GLU A 152 24.52 28.89 31.50
N ARG A 153 24.05 27.69 31.91
CA ARG A 153 23.51 26.69 30.98
C ARG A 153 22.31 27.24 30.22
N MET A 154 21.40 27.96 30.90
CA MET A 154 20.25 28.58 30.26
C MET A 154 20.64 29.70 29.27
N GLU A 155 21.65 30.50 29.60
CA GLU A 155 22.17 31.53 28.70
C GLU A 155 22.77 30.91 27.43
N ILE A 156 23.60 29.87 27.59
CA ILE A 156 24.19 29.12 26.46
C ILE A 156 23.09 28.46 25.63
N TRP A 157 22.09 27.83 26.27
CA TRP A 157 20.96 27.21 25.57
C TRP A 157 20.21 28.22 24.69
N ASN A 158 19.86 29.39 25.24
CA ASN A 158 19.13 30.42 24.50
C ASN A 158 19.95 30.93 23.31
N GLN A 159 21.25 31.17 23.50
CA GLN A 159 22.14 31.58 22.42
C GLN A 159 22.22 30.51 21.33
N SER A 160 22.47 29.24 21.70
CA SER A 160 22.53 28.14 20.74
C SER A 160 21.20 27.92 20.00
N MET A 161 20.07 28.16 20.67
CA MET A 161 18.75 28.12 20.03
C MET A 161 18.61 29.22 18.97
N GLU A 162 18.96 30.47 19.29
CA GLU A 162 18.92 31.58 18.31
C GLU A 162 19.86 31.33 17.13
N GLU A 163 21.06 30.78 17.38
CA GLU A 163 22.02 30.40 16.33
C GLU A 163 21.47 29.28 15.44
N THR A 164 20.82 28.26 16.01
CA THR A 164 20.14 27.20 15.25
C THR A 164 19.00 27.75 14.40
N ILE A 165 18.15 28.62 14.95
CA ILE A 165 17.05 29.26 14.20
C ILE A 165 17.60 30.10 13.05
N ALA A 166 18.64 30.91 13.30
CA ALA A 166 19.26 31.74 12.27
C ALA A 166 19.91 30.91 11.16
N ALA A 167 20.56 29.79 11.51
CA ALA A 167 21.15 28.87 10.53
C ALA A 167 20.08 28.22 9.66
N ASN A 168 19.01 27.71 10.26
CA ASN A 168 17.89 27.11 9.52
C ASN A 168 17.18 28.14 8.64
N GLN A 169 16.95 29.37 9.14
CA GLN A 169 16.32 30.43 8.33
C GLN A 169 17.18 30.78 7.11
N ALA A 170 18.51 30.84 7.26
CA ALA A 170 19.41 31.09 6.15
C ALA A 170 19.36 29.99 5.08
N ILE A 171 19.20 28.72 5.49
CA ILE A 171 19.00 27.61 4.57
C ILE A 171 17.65 27.78 3.86
N ILE A 172 16.56 27.98 4.61
CA ILE A 172 15.21 28.14 4.06
C ILE A 172 15.14 29.31 3.05
N ASP A 173 15.77 30.44 3.34
CA ASP A 173 15.77 31.63 2.48
C ASP A 173 16.55 31.43 1.16
N ASP A 174 17.44 30.43 1.09
CA ASP A 174 18.22 30.09 -0.11
C ASP A 174 17.51 29.05 -1.00
N LEU A 175 16.49 28.35 -0.48
CA LEU A 175 15.75 27.33 -1.22
C LEU A 175 14.94 27.94 -2.37
N THR A 176 14.86 27.17 -3.45
CA THR A 176 14.14 27.47 -4.68
C THR A 176 13.13 26.36 -4.98
N LEU A 177 12.25 26.57 -5.96
CA LEU A 177 11.30 25.54 -6.38
C LEU A 177 12.02 24.25 -6.86
N ASP A 178 13.20 24.38 -7.46
CA ASP A 178 14.04 23.26 -7.92
C ASP A 178 14.43 22.31 -6.78
N ASP A 179 14.56 22.82 -5.56
CA ASP A 179 14.94 22.02 -4.39
C ASP A 179 13.79 21.11 -3.91
N PHE A 180 12.54 21.47 -4.22
CA PHE A 180 11.34 20.75 -3.75
C PHE A 180 10.61 19.98 -4.84
N ALA A 181 10.48 20.59 -6.02
CA ALA A 181 9.64 20.07 -7.08
C ALA A 181 10.27 18.80 -7.68
N PRO A 182 9.47 17.75 -7.92
CA PRO A 182 9.99 16.51 -8.50
C PRO A 182 10.56 16.77 -9.89
N HIS A 183 11.79 16.31 -10.12
CA HIS A 183 12.34 16.34 -11.48
C HIS A 183 11.80 15.18 -12.31
N ILE A 184 11.53 15.48 -13.59
CA ILE A 184 11.10 14.50 -14.57
C ILE A 184 12.16 14.39 -15.65
N TYR A 185 12.58 13.16 -15.94
CA TYR A 185 13.59 12.82 -16.91
C TYR A 185 13.02 11.92 -17.99
N GLU A 186 13.53 12.04 -19.21
CA GLU A 186 13.14 11.20 -20.33
C GLU A 186 14.36 10.75 -21.12
N VAL A 187 14.33 9.49 -21.59
CA VAL A 187 15.38 8.94 -22.44
C VAL A 187 15.03 9.21 -23.90
N GLY A 188 15.77 10.12 -24.54
CA GLY A 188 15.67 10.40 -25.97
C GLY A 188 16.85 9.82 -26.78
N ASP A 189 16.83 10.03 -28.10
CA ASP A 189 17.87 9.57 -29.03
C ASP A 189 19.29 10.06 -28.68
N ASP A 190 19.39 11.28 -28.13
CA ASP A 190 20.64 11.93 -27.73
C ASP A 190 21.06 11.65 -26.28
N GLY A 191 20.30 10.81 -25.56
CA GLY A 191 20.50 10.46 -24.15
C GLY A 191 19.39 10.98 -23.24
N LEU A 192 19.66 10.99 -21.94
CA LEU A 192 18.72 11.45 -20.93
C LEU A 192 18.63 12.98 -20.92
N PHE A 193 17.42 13.53 -20.88
CA PHE A 193 17.17 14.95 -20.67
C PHE A 193 16.13 15.19 -19.56
N GLN A 194 16.21 16.35 -18.92
CA GLN A 194 15.29 16.78 -17.87
C GLN A 194 14.23 17.73 -18.44
N HIS A 195 12.96 17.48 -18.11
CA HIS A 195 11.84 18.37 -18.44
C HIS A 195 11.86 19.63 -17.54
N PRO A 196 11.27 20.76 -17.99
CA PRO A 196 11.10 21.93 -17.14
C PRO A 196 10.33 21.59 -15.86
N ILE A 197 10.76 22.18 -14.75
CA ILE A 197 10.17 21.96 -13.41
C ILE A 197 8.85 22.70 -13.25
N SER A 198 8.68 23.79 -14.00
CA SER A 198 7.42 24.52 -14.06
C SER A 198 7.13 25.05 -15.46
N SER A 199 5.84 25.28 -15.71
CA SER A 199 5.30 25.98 -16.88
C SER A 199 5.73 27.46 -16.94
N GLY A 200 6.09 28.03 -15.79
CA GLY A 200 6.59 29.39 -15.58
C GLY A 200 5.62 30.35 -14.90
N ASP A 201 4.31 30.08 -14.92
CA ASP A 201 3.29 30.79 -14.12
C ASP A 201 2.92 30.05 -12.83
N CYS A 202 3.35 28.79 -12.68
CA CYS A 202 3.15 27.94 -11.51
C CYS A 202 1.68 27.56 -11.26
N ASP A 203 0.84 27.61 -12.29
CA ASP A 203 -0.57 27.23 -12.21
C ASP A 203 -0.76 25.74 -11.87
N GLU A 204 0.26 24.91 -12.10
CA GLU A 204 0.31 23.48 -11.76
C GLU A 204 0.55 23.18 -10.28
N PHE A 205 0.89 24.18 -9.45
CA PHE A 205 1.17 23.99 -8.02
C PHE A 205 -0.01 24.43 -7.16
N SER A 206 -0.57 23.49 -6.41
CA SER A 206 -1.66 23.73 -5.46
C SER A 206 -1.23 23.38 -4.04
N ALA A 207 -1.78 24.10 -3.06
CA ALA A 207 -1.49 23.88 -1.65
C ALA A 207 -2.74 24.11 -0.78
N SER A 208 -2.88 23.33 0.28
CA SER A 208 -3.81 23.67 1.37
C SER A 208 -3.27 24.86 2.17
N ALA A 209 -4.15 25.76 2.60
CA ALA A 209 -3.76 26.98 3.31
C ALA A 209 -2.88 26.74 4.56
N ASP A 210 -3.10 25.62 5.24
CA ASP A 210 -2.40 25.24 6.48
C ASP A 210 -1.73 23.85 6.40
N SER A 211 -1.28 23.39 5.22
CA SER A 211 -0.56 22.09 5.14
C SER A 211 0.88 22.23 5.66
N ALA A 212 1.29 21.28 6.51
CA ALA A 212 2.67 21.14 6.98
C ALA A 212 3.45 20.06 6.21
N GLY A 213 2.89 19.57 5.08
CA GLY A 213 3.50 18.56 4.24
C GLY A 213 4.86 19.01 3.70
N ARG A 214 5.85 18.10 3.76
CA ARG A 214 7.18 18.32 3.20
C ARG A 214 7.33 17.54 1.90
N GLY A 215 6.98 18.17 0.79
CA GLY A 215 7.11 17.57 -0.54
C GLY A 215 5.87 17.76 -1.41
N PHE A 216 5.77 16.96 -2.47
CA PHE A 216 4.68 17.03 -3.44
C PHE A 216 4.09 15.66 -3.75
N THR A 217 2.75 15.63 -3.84
CA THR A 217 2.01 14.58 -4.53
C THR A 217 1.76 15.08 -5.95
N THR A 218 2.21 14.32 -6.95
CA THR A 218 2.13 14.69 -8.36
C THR A 218 1.10 13.83 -9.07
N ILE A 219 0.18 14.46 -9.80
CA ILE A 219 -0.69 13.81 -10.78
C ILE A 219 -0.04 14.02 -12.14
N MET A 220 0.31 12.94 -12.82
CA MET A 220 0.88 12.99 -14.16
C MET A 220 -0.14 12.41 -15.15
N THR A 221 -0.56 13.24 -16.11
CA THR A 221 -1.50 12.90 -17.18
C THR A 221 -0.72 12.58 -18.45
N ILE A 222 -0.87 11.36 -18.99
CA ILE A 222 -0.24 10.91 -20.23
C ILE A 222 -1.28 10.29 -21.16
N GLN A 223 -1.37 10.80 -22.38
CA GLN A 223 -2.13 10.16 -23.45
C GLN A 223 -1.35 9.01 -24.07
N MET A 224 -1.94 7.82 -24.09
CA MET A 224 -1.27 6.59 -24.54
C MET A 224 -1.15 6.49 -26.06
N MET A 225 -2.03 7.17 -26.80
CA MET A 225 -2.20 7.00 -28.25
C MET A 225 -1.74 8.22 -29.07
N SER A 226 -1.26 9.29 -28.44
CA SER A 226 -0.76 10.46 -29.16
C SER A 226 0.68 10.25 -29.64
N GLU A 227 0.97 10.68 -30.88
CA GLU A 227 2.35 10.72 -31.42
C GLU A 227 3.15 11.86 -30.77
N ASP A 228 2.46 12.96 -30.45
CA ASP A 228 2.95 14.05 -29.62
C ASP A 228 2.47 13.76 -28.19
N SER A 229 3.32 13.12 -27.40
CA SER A 229 3.00 12.79 -26.01
C SER A 229 3.22 14.02 -25.13
N GLU A 230 2.31 14.98 -25.23
CA GLU A 230 2.21 16.07 -24.26
C GLU A 230 1.87 15.43 -22.91
N MET A 231 2.74 15.70 -21.93
CA MET A 231 2.59 15.29 -20.55
C MET A 231 2.18 16.54 -19.77
N GLU A 232 1.12 16.39 -19.00
CA GLU A 232 0.62 17.41 -18.10
C GLU A 232 0.84 16.92 -16.67
N VAL A 233 1.24 17.83 -15.78
CA VAL A 233 1.55 17.52 -14.38
C VAL A 233 0.92 18.56 -13.47
N ASP A 234 0.24 18.08 -12.43
CA ASP A 234 -0.24 18.87 -11.31
C ASP A 234 0.46 18.42 -10.03
N HIS A 235 0.78 19.36 -9.16
CA HIS A 235 1.45 19.11 -7.89
C HIS A 235 0.62 19.66 -6.72
N ILE A 236 0.38 18.84 -5.71
CA ILE A 236 -0.16 19.28 -4.41
C ILE A 236 0.95 19.21 -3.36
N THR A 237 1.10 20.26 -2.56
CA THR A 237 2.03 20.27 -1.41
C THR A 237 1.60 19.25 -0.34
N SER A 238 2.08 18.03 -0.51
CA SER A 238 1.64 16.84 0.20
C SER A 238 2.74 15.79 0.15
N SER A 239 2.99 15.07 1.23
CA SER A 239 3.95 13.97 1.21
C SER A 239 3.34 12.60 0.90
N TRP A 240 2.01 12.49 0.98
CA TRP A 240 1.21 11.29 0.69
C TRP A 240 -0.28 11.63 0.76
N ALA A 241 -1.10 10.99 -0.09
CA ALA A 241 -2.55 11.09 -0.05
C ALA A 241 -3.21 9.76 -0.43
N HIS A 242 -4.40 9.47 0.09
CA HIS A 242 -5.27 8.44 -0.50
C HIS A 242 -5.90 8.99 -1.79
N VAL A 243 -5.97 8.14 -2.82
CA VAL A 243 -6.50 8.52 -4.14
C VAL A 243 -7.80 7.78 -4.40
N TYR A 244 -8.85 8.52 -4.73
CA TYR A 244 -10.08 8.00 -5.31
C TYR A 244 -10.30 8.62 -6.69
N ALA A 245 -10.86 7.85 -7.63
CA ALA A 245 -11.26 8.38 -8.92
C ALA A 245 -12.57 7.74 -9.41
N SER A 246 -13.48 8.55 -9.92
CA SER A 246 -14.60 8.14 -10.75
C SER A 246 -14.19 8.23 -12.24
N GLN A 247 -15.14 8.40 -13.15
CA GLN A 247 -14.84 8.64 -14.56
C GLN A 247 -14.34 10.07 -14.80
N ASP A 248 -14.96 11.03 -14.12
CA ASP A 248 -14.79 12.46 -14.38
C ASP A 248 -14.20 13.22 -13.17
N VAL A 249 -14.09 12.58 -12.00
CA VAL A 249 -13.60 13.23 -10.77
C VAL A 249 -12.47 12.42 -10.13
N MET A 250 -11.40 13.10 -9.72
CA MET A 250 -10.36 12.55 -8.85
C MET A 250 -10.38 13.29 -7.51
N VAL A 251 -10.21 12.54 -6.42
CA VAL A 251 -10.14 13.06 -5.05
C VAL A 251 -8.85 12.60 -4.41
N LEU A 252 -8.07 13.55 -3.89
CA LEU A 252 -6.92 13.27 -3.03
C LEU A 252 -7.29 13.61 -1.58
N ALA A 253 -7.12 12.65 -0.69
CA ALA A 253 -7.32 12.81 0.75
C ALA A 253 -5.96 12.74 1.45
N GLU A 254 -5.41 13.90 1.82
CA GLU A 254 -4.12 13.99 2.52
C GLU A 254 -4.32 14.22 4.02
N PRO A 255 -3.54 13.57 4.90
CA PRO A 255 -3.49 13.96 6.30
C PRO A 255 -3.03 15.42 6.42
N ALA A 256 -3.77 16.25 7.16
CA ALA A 256 -3.48 17.68 7.25
C ALA A 256 -2.13 17.96 7.93
N ASN A 257 -1.68 17.05 8.80
CA ASN A 257 -0.51 17.22 9.64
C ASN A 257 0.30 15.92 9.75
N ASP A 258 1.63 16.04 9.76
CA ASP A 258 2.52 14.93 10.14
C ASP A 258 2.44 14.64 11.64
N TRP A 259 2.52 13.36 12.01
CA TRP A 259 2.38 12.88 13.40
C TRP A 259 3.32 13.59 14.39
N TRP A 260 4.52 13.98 13.95
CA TRP A 260 5.49 14.66 14.79
C TRP A 260 5.01 16.06 15.24
N TRP A 261 4.29 16.77 14.37
CA TRP A 261 3.88 18.15 14.63
C TRP A 261 2.77 18.32 15.65
N PHE A 262 2.03 17.24 15.90
CA PHE A 262 1.08 17.23 17.00
C PHE A 262 1.82 17.42 18.34
N TRP A 263 3.09 16.98 18.49
CA TRP A 263 3.79 16.97 19.78
C TRP A 263 3.80 18.33 20.47
N ARG A 264 3.11 18.42 21.62
CA ARG A 264 2.92 19.66 22.41
C ARG A 264 2.21 20.80 21.67
N ASN A 265 1.55 20.50 20.56
CA ASN A 265 0.69 21.41 19.83
C ASN A 265 -0.77 21.12 20.18
N PHE A 266 -1.43 22.10 20.79
CA PHE A 266 -2.84 22.01 21.18
C PHE A 266 -3.79 22.66 20.17
N GLY A 267 -3.26 23.28 19.11
CA GLY A 267 -4.05 24.00 18.11
C GLY A 267 -4.30 23.19 16.84
N TRP A 268 -3.77 21.96 16.74
CA TRP A 268 -3.88 21.12 15.56
C TRP A 268 -4.75 19.90 15.89
N ASP A 269 -5.83 19.76 15.12
CA ASP A 269 -6.75 18.65 15.21
C ASP A 269 -6.34 17.54 14.22
N ASP A 270 -6.77 16.32 14.53
CA ASP A 270 -6.66 15.19 13.61
C ASP A 270 -7.63 15.43 12.46
N ALA A 271 -7.13 15.59 11.25
CA ALA A 271 -7.91 16.05 10.11
C ALA A 271 -7.28 15.63 8.78
N THR A 272 -8.11 15.59 7.74
CA THR A 272 -7.74 15.28 6.37
C THR A 272 -8.13 16.43 5.45
N ASN A 273 -7.19 16.93 4.64
CA ASN A 273 -7.53 17.83 3.54
C ASN A 273 -8.02 17.02 2.34
N ILE A 274 -9.12 17.46 1.74
CA ILE A 274 -9.74 16.85 0.57
C ILE A 274 -9.49 17.79 -0.60
N HIS A 275 -8.81 17.30 -1.64
CA HIS A 275 -8.61 18.01 -2.91
C HIS A 275 -9.39 17.33 -4.01
N VAL A 276 -10.13 18.10 -4.79
CA VAL A 276 -10.97 17.58 -5.87
C VAL A 276 -10.47 18.11 -7.20
N PHE A 277 -10.39 17.21 -8.17
CA PHE A 277 -9.98 17.49 -9.54
C PHE A 277 -11.04 17.00 -10.52
N ASP A 278 -11.27 17.78 -11.57
CA ASP A 278 -11.97 17.35 -12.77
C ASP A 278 -10.97 16.65 -13.69
N ILE A 279 -11.29 15.42 -14.09
CA ILE A 279 -10.49 14.57 -14.96
C ILE A 279 -11.25 14.15 -16.22
N SER A 280 -12.36 14.83 -16.53
CA SER A 280 -13.20 14.57 -17.71
C SER A 280 -12.53 14.93 -19.03
N ASP A 281 -11.59 15.88 -19.03
CA ASP A 281 -10.74 16.16 -20.19
C ASP A 281 -9.61 15.10 -20.26
N PRO A 282 -9.37 14.42 -21.39
CA PRO A 282 -8.30 13.42 -21.49
C PRO A 282 -6.87 14.01 -21.60
N THR A 283 -6.70 15.33 -21.67
CA THR A 283 -5.39 15.99 -21.85
C THR A 283 -4.87 16.66 -20.59
N GLU A 284 -5.76 17.05 -19.68
CA GLU A 284 -5.42 17.84 -18.49
C GLU A 284 -6.16 17.33 -17.26
N THR A 285 -5.60 17.64 -16.09
CA THR A 285 -6.27 17.50 -14.81
C THR A 285 -6.53 18.92 -14.29
N THR A 286 -7.78 19.22 -13.86
CA THR A 286 -8.14 20.59 -13.45
C THR A 286 -8.48 20.63 -11.98
N TYR A 287 -7.77 21.44 -11.21
CA TYR A 287 -8.07 21.64 -9.80
C TYR A 287 -9.43 22.34 -9.61
N VAL A 288 -10.32 21.71 -8.85
CA VAL A 288 -11.68 22.24 -8.60
C VAL A 288 -11.72 23.02 -7.29
N ALA A 289 -11.40 22.36 -6.17
CA ALA A 289 -11.51 22.94 -4.84
C ALA A 289 -10.81 22.06 -3.79
N SER A 290 -10.52 22.65 -2.62
CA SER A 290 -10.16 21.90 -1.41
C SER A 290 -11.05 22.23 -0.23
N GLY A 291 -11.07 21.30 0.73
CA GLY A 291 -11.70 21.47 2.03
C GLY A 291 -11.04 20.56 3.06
N ARG A 292 -11.60 20.54 4.27
CA ARG A 292 -11.06 19.77 5.39
C ARG A 292 -12.19 19.05 6.11
N VAL A 293 -11.91 17.83 6.54
CA VAL A 293 -12.77 17.03 7.42
C VAL A 293 -11.97 16.52 8.61
N ASP A 294 -12.64 16.27 9.72
CA ASP A 294 -11.99 15.75 10.92
C ASP A 294 -11.69 14.25 10.77
N GLY A 295 -10.60 13.81 11.40
CA GLY A 295 -10.10 12.44 11.37
C GLY A 295 -9.29 12.07 10.13
N THR A 296 -8.96 10.79 10.05
CA THR A 296 -8.13 10.17 9.01
C THR A 296 -8.95 9.26 8.11
N VAL A 297 -8.66 9.29 6.81
CA VAL A 297 -9.24 8.38 5.80
C VAL A 297 -8.45 7.07 5.79
N GLN A 298 -9.15 5.93 5.75
CA GLN A 298 -8.52 4.60 5.77
C GLN A 298 -7.95 4.19 4.41
N ASP A 299 -8.77 4.26 3.36
CA ASP A 299 -8.39 3.88 1.99
C ASP A 299 -9.31 4.52 0.94
N GLN A 300 -9.12 4.14 -0.33
CA GLN A 300 -9.89 4.62 -1.47
C GLN A 300 -11.40 4.31 -1.40
N PHE A 301 -11.83 3.30 -0.64
CA PHE A 301 -13.24 2.93 -0.47
C PHE A 301 -13.92 3.71 0.67
N SER A 302 -13.14 4.39 1.50
CA SER A 302 -13.62 5.44 2.40
C SER A 302 -13.90 6.77 1.69
N LEU A 303 -13.73 6.83 0.36
CA LEU A 303 -14.02 7.98 -0.47
C LEU A 303 -15.04 7.61 -1.55
N SER A 304 -15.91 8.55 -1.91
CA SER A 304 -16.80 8.40 -3.06
C SER A 304 -17.27 9.73 -3.61
N GLU A 305 -17.49 9.79 -4.93
CA GLU A 305 -18.28 10.83 -5.57
C GLU A 305 -19.66 10.26 -5.97
N HIS A 306 -20.72 11.02 -5.72
CA HIS A 306 -22.06 10.71 -6.20
C HIS A 306 -22.90 11.97 -6.46
N ASN A 307 -23.33 12.15 -7.70
CA ASN A 307 -24.15 13.30 -8.12
C ASN A 307 -23.51 14.66 -7.75
N GLY A 308 -22.18 14.76 -7.84
CA GLY A 308 -21.43 15.98 -7.49
C GLY A 308 -21.20 16.18 -5.98
N VAL A 309 -21.56 15.20 -5.15
CA VAL A 309 -21.29 15.19 -3.70
C VAL A 309 -20.10 14.29 -3.44
N ILE A 310 -19.08 14.83 -2.78
CA ILE A 310 -17.94 14.05 -2.26
C ILE A 310 -18.32 13.52 -0.89
N ARG A 311 -18.08 12.25 -0.65
CA ARG A 311 -18.46 11.53 0.57
C ARG A 311 -17.22 10.89 1.15
N VAL A 312 -17.01 11.11 2.45
CA VAL A 312 -15.75 10.76 3.12
C VAL A 312 -16.08 10.07 4.44
N ALA A 313 -15.54 8.87 4.65
CA ALA A 313 -15.57 8.19 5.93
C ALA A 313 -14.21 8.33 6.62
N THR A 314 -14.20 8.76 7.89
CA THR A 314 -12.96 8.97 8.65
C THR A 314 -13.03 8.38 10.05
N THR A 315 -11.85 8.15 10.61
CA THR A 315 -11.66 7.84 12.03
C THR A 315 -10.88 8.96 12.69
N GLU A 316 -11.45 9.56 13.74
CA GLU A 316 -10.73 10.46 14.64
C GLU A 316 -10.05 9.64 15.74
N ASP A 317 -8.73 9.81 15.88
CA ASP A 317 -7.98 9.14 16.94
C ASP A 317 -6.98 10.08 17.65
N ALA A 318 -6.51 9.65 18.82
CA ALA A 318 -5.47 10.30 19.61
C ALA A 318 -4.11 9.59 19.52
N TRP A 319 -3.93 8.59 18.65
CA TRP A 319 -2.65 7.87 18.53
C TRP A 319 -1.48 8.81 18.20
N GLY A 320 -1.70 9.75 17.27
CA GLY A 320 -0.75 10.82 16.97
C GLY A 320 -0.57 11.84 18.10
N ARG A 321 -1.42 11.81 19.14
CA ARG A 321 -1.50 12.75 20.27
C ARG A 321 -1.26 12.08 21.63
N TRP A 322 -0.42 11.04 21.67
CA TRP A 322 -0.16 10.16 22.83
C TRP A 322 0.34 10.86 24.12
N TRP A 323 0.74 12.14 24.07
CA TRP A 323 1.13 12.95 25.24
C TRP A 323 -0.02 13.74 25.87
N LEU A 324 -1.22 13.76 25.28
CA LEU A 324 -2.38 14.38 25.91
C LEU A 324 -2.78 13.56 27.15
N GLU A 325 -3.18 14.25 28.22
CA GLU A 325 -3.65 13.58 29.43
C GLU A 325 -4.93 12.79 29.11
N THR A 326 -4.97 11.52 29.55
CA THR A 326 -5.99 10.54 29.19
C THR A 326 -7.38 10.78 29.80
N GLU A 327 -7.54 11.82 30.63
CA GLU A 327 -8.80 12.07 31.35
C GLU A 327 -9.94 12.58 30.44
N GLU A 328 -9.64 13.03 29.21
CA GLU A 328 -10.64 13.53 28.24
C GLU A 328 -10.86 12.63 27.01
N TRP A 329 -10.02 11.60 26.79
CA TRP A 329 -10.14 10.75 25.59
C TRP A 329 -11.03 9.53 25.84
N THR A 330 -12.12 9.42 25.07
CA THR A 330 -13.10 8.32 25.16
C THR A 330 -12.81 7.15 24.21
N GLY A 331 -11.75 7.23 23.41
CA GLY A 331 -11.42 6.27 22.34
C GLY A 331 -11.58 6.88 20.95
N PRO A 332 -11.24 6.15 19.88
CA PRO A 332 -11.52 6.60 18.52
C PRO A 332 -13.01 6.74 18.25
N THR A 333 -13.38 7.63 17.34
CA THR A 333 -14.76 7.74 16.85
C THR A 333 -14.76 7.84 15.33
N ASN A 334 -15.83 7.39 14.68
CA ASN A 334 -15.91 7.37 13.23
C ASN A 334 -16.97 8.33 12.72
N ASN A 335 -16.72 8.89 11.54
CA ASN A 335 -17.55 9.92 10.93
C ASN A 335 -17.82 9.61 9.46
N VAL A 336 -18.96 10.09 8.96
CA VAL A 336 -19.22 10.24 7.53
C VAL A 336 -19.58 11.69 7.23
N PHE A 337 -18.83 12.29 6.33
CA PHE A 337 -19.00 13.66 5.85
C PHE A 337 -19.48 13.67 4.40
N THR A 338 -20.25 14.70 4.05
CA THR A 338 -20.63 15.01 2.67
C THR A 338 -20.20 16.44 2.35
N LEU A 339 -19.56 16.63 1.20
CA LEU A 339 -19.01 17.90 0.77
C LEU A 339 -19.42 18.23 -0.68
N VAL A 340 -19.54 19.51 -0.97
CA VAL A 340 -19.77 20.02 -2.33
C VAL A 340 -18.87 21.22 -2.61
N ALA A 341 -18.44 21.37 -3.86
CA ALA A 341 -17.74 22.56 -4.30
C ALA A 341 -18.72 23.74 -4.35
N MET A 342 -18.37 24.85 -3.70
CA MET A 342 -19.09 26.11 -3.78
C MET A 342 -18.12 27.26 -4.11
N GLU A 343 -18.60 28.27 -4.84
CA GLU A 343 -17.85 29.52 -5.02
C GLU A 343 -17.53 30.12 -3.64
N CYS A 344 -16.27 30.48 -3.42
CA CYS A 344 -15.80 31.01 -2.15
C CYS A 344 -16.54 32.33 -1.82
N MET A 345 -17.31 32.30 -0.72
CA MET A 345 -18.20 33.42 -0.36
C MET A 345 -17.54 34.47 0.55
N ILE A 346 -16.22 34.38 0.83
CA ILE A 346 -15.48 35.23 1.78
C ILE A 346 -14.54 36.23 1.07
N PRO A 347 -14.93 37.48 0.82
CA PRO A 347 -14.19 38.42 -0.02
C PRO A 347 -12.78 38.82 0.48
N GLU A 348 -12.47 38.58 1.75
CA GLU A 348 -11.17 38.92 2.37
C GLU A 348 -10.19 37.74 2.40
N GLY A 349 -10.61 36.53 2.01
CA GLY A 349 -9.80 35.30 2.01
C GLY A 349 -9.80 34.52 0.69
N CYS A 350 -10.67 34.86 -0.27
CA CYS A 350 -10.68 34.25 -1.59
C CYS A 350 -9.76 35.02 -2.56
N GLU A 351 -8.76 34.37 -3.13
CA GLU A 351 -8.03 34.91 -4.28
C GLU A 351 -8.83 34.63 -5.57
N GLY A 352 -9.67 35.58 -6.00
CA GLY A 352 -10.38 35.50 -7.28
C GLY A 352 -11.65 34.64 -7.29
N ASP A 353 -11.92 33.96 -8.40
CA ASP A 353 -13.05 33.03 -8.61
C ASP A 353 -12.79 31.65 -7.97
N SER A 354 -12.11 31.60 -6.81
CA SER A 354 -11.71 30.35 -6.15
C SER A 354 -12.94 29.60 -5.61
N SER A 355 -12.95 28.28 -5.72
CA SER A 355 -13.98 27.40 -5.13
C SER A 355 -13.45 26.68 -3.89
N GLU A 356 -14.31 26.44 -2.91
CA GLU A 356 -13.99 25.69 -1.69
C GLU A 356 -14.90 24.46 -1.57
N MET A 357 -14.39 23.38 -0.98
CA MET A 357 -15.19 22.21 -0.63
C MET A 357 -15.85 22.47 0.72
N VAL A 358 -17.16 22.69 0.70
CA VAL A 358 -17.97 22.97 1.88
C VAL A 358 -18.62 21.69 2.37
N GLN A 359 -18.44 21.37 3.65
CA GLN A 359 -19.20 20.32 4.32
C GLN A 359 -20.68 20.73 4.40
N ILE A 360 -21.57 19.87 3.88
CA ILE A 360 -23.02 20.11 3.86
C ILE A 360 -23.80 19.16 4.76
N GLY A 361 -23.21 18.02 5.14
CA GLY A 361 -23.78 17.04 6.05
C GLY A 361 -22.69 16.28 6.80
N HIS A 362 -23.06 15.75 7.96
CA HIS A 362 -22.17 15.00 8.83
C HIS A 362 -22.99 14.08 9.73
N VAL A 363 -22.52 12.84 9.87
CA VAL A 363 -22.95 11.91 10.91
C VAL A 363 -21.70 11.39 11.62
N GLY A 364 -21.67 11.56 12.95
CA GLY A 364 -20.56 11.16 13.81
C GLY A 364 -20.99 10.15 14.88
N ASP A 365 -20.13 9.95 15.88
CA ASP A 365 -20.33 9.02 17.00
C ASP A 365 -20.63 7.58 16.54
N ILE A 366 -20.11 7.18 15.37
CA ILE A 366 -20.27 5.84 14.83
C ILE A 366 -19.25 4.92 15.51
N ALA A 367 -19.74 3.89 16.21
CA ALA A 367 -18.92 2.91 16.93
C ALA A 367 -17.85 3.55 17.85
N GLU A 368 -18.29 4.26 18.90
CA GLU A 368 -17.38 4.86 19.89
C GLU A 368 -16.40 3.82 20.48
N GLY A 369 -15.10 4.12 20.40
CA GLY A 369 -14.02 3.26 20.84
C GLY A 369 -13.51 2.27 19.79
N GLU A 370 -14.00 2.36 18.55
CA GLU A 370 -13.60 1.50 17.42
C GLU A 370 -13.09 2.33 16.22
N ARG A 371 -12.35 1.69 15.33
CA ARG A 371 -11.87 2.29 14.07
C ARG A 371 -12.52 1.63 12.87
N ILE A 372 -12.59 2.34 11.75
CA ILE A 372 -12.99 1.77 10.45
C ILE A 372 -11.92 0.78 9.98
N TRP A 373 -12.36 -0.43 9.62
CA TRP A 373 -11.58 -1.46 8.96
C TRP A 373 -11.93 -1.61 7.48
N SER A 374 -13.19 -1.34 7.12
CA SER A 374 -13.62 -1.30 5.73
C SER A 374 -14.75 -0.30 5.57
N ALA A 375 -14.79 0.36 4.42
CA ALA A 375 -15.86 1.27 4.04
C ALA A 375 -16.30 0.97 2.61
N ARG A 376 -17.57 1.24 2.31
CA ARG A 376 -18.08 1.16 0.93
C ARG A 376 -19.28 2.06 0.73
N PHE A 377 -19.22 2.90 -0.28
CA PHE A 377 -20.37 3.70 -0.73
C PHE A 377 -21.05 3.04 -1.93
N VAL A 378 -22.38 2.91 -1.89
CA VAL A 378 -23.18 2.31 -2.98
C VAL A 378 -24.48 3.09 -3.13
N GLY A 379 -24.66 3.77 -4.27
CA GLY A 379 -25.84 4.62 -4.49
C GLY A 379 -26.00 5.61 -3.35
N ASP A 380 -27.18 5.64 -2.74
CA ASP A 380 -27.52 6.53 -1.61
C ASP A 380 -27.12 5.98 -0.23
N ARG A 381 -26.21 4.99 -0.15
CA ARG A 381 -25.83 4.36 1.12
C ARG A 381 -24.32 4.33 1.34
N ALA A 382 -23.93 4.36 2.60
CA ALA A 382 -22.59 3.94 3.05
C ALA A 382 -22.68 2.74 3.97
N TYR A 383 -21.69 1.86 3.84
CA TYR A 383 -21.48 0.70 4.68
C TYR A 383 -20.13 0.84 5.34
N LEU A 384 -20.09 0.78 6.67
CA LEU A 384 -18.85 0.81 7.43
C LEU A 384 -18.74 -0.44 8.27
N VAL A 385 -17.53 -0.97 8.35
CA VAL A 385 -17.14 -2.07 9.21
C VAL A 385 -16.14 -1.51 10.21
N THR A 386 -16.44 -1.67 11.49
CA THR A 386 -15.55 -1.25 12.59
C THR A 386 -15.17 -2.46 13.41
N PHE A 387 -14.14 -2.37 14.26
CA PHE A 387 -13.79 -3.52 15.09
C PHE A 387 -13.12 -3.13 16.41
N ARG A 388 -13.50 -3.86 17.46
CA ARG A 388 -12.76 -3.94 18.72
C ARG A 388 -12.62 -5.38 19.23
N ASN A 389 -13.74 -6.10 19.37
CA ASN A 389 -13.79 -7.53 19.69
C ASN A 389 -14.75 -8.31 18.78
N ILE A 390 -15.74 -7.61 18.23
CA ILE A 390 -16.73 -8.04 17.25
C ILE A 390 -16.84 -6.91 16.21
N ASP A 391 -17.27 -7.21 14.98
CA ASP A 391 -17.42 -6.25 13.89
C ASP A 391 -18.88 -5.86 13.71
N PRO A 392 -19.29 -4.61 14.05
CA PRO A 392 -20.55 -4.08 13.60
C PRO A 392 -20.45 -3.57 12.15
N LEU A 393 -21.26 -4.16 11.27
CA LEU A 393 -21.61 -3.57 9.98
C LEU A 393 -22.65 -2.47 10.19
N TRP A 394 -22.29 -1.23 9.87
CA TRP A 394 -23.15 -0.06 9.92
C TRP A 394 -23.73 0.26 8.54
N VAL A 395 -25.00 0.63 8.49
CA VAL A 395 -25.68 1.10 7.27
C VAL A 395 -26.11 2.55 7.48
N ILE A 396 -25.66 3.44 6.60
CA ILE A 396 -25.88 4.88 6.69
C ILE A 396 -26.66 5.34 5.46
N ASP A 397 -27.73 6.09 5.66
CA ASP A 397 -28.48 6.77 4.60
C ASP A 397 -27.79 8.06 4.19
N LEU A 398 -27.61 8.22 2.89
CA LEU A 398 -27.04 9.40 2.25
C LEU A 398 -27.98 9.96 1.16
N THR A 399 -29.26 9.55 1.17
CA THR A 399 -30.28 10.04 0.22
C THR A 399 -30.44 11.56 0.30
N ASP A 400 -30.47 12.13 1.51
CA ASP A 400 -30.29 13.56 1.74
C ASP A 400 -28.84 13.82 2.18
N PRO A 401 -27.97 14.33 1.29
CA PRO A 401 -26.58 14.55 1.65
C PRO A 401 -26.42 15.65 2.71
N THR A 402 -27.45 16.44 3.01
CA THR A 402 -27.39 17.47 4.05
C THR A 402 -27.76 16.99 5.45
N ASP A 403 -28.35 15.79 5.54
CA ASP A 403 -28.83 15.18 6.78
C ASP A 403 -28.61 13.66 6.74
N PRO A 404 -27.34 13.19 6.74
CA PRO A 404 -27.04 11.76 6.74
C PRO A 404 -27.46 11.10 8.06
N GLU A 405 -28.03 9.89 8.00
CA GLU A 405 -28.58 9.20 9.18
C GLU A 405 -28.11 7.73 9.27
N ILE A 406 -27.89 7.23 10.49
CA ILE A 406 -27.65 5.79 10.72
C ILE A 406 -28.98 5.05 10.59
N LEU A 407 -29.06 4.07 9.69
CA LEU A 407 -30.25 3.24 9.48
C LEU A 407 -30.26 2.01 10.39
N GLY A 408 -29.13 1.32 10.48
CA GLY A 408 -29.03 0.05 11.20
C GLY A 408 -27.58 -0.38 11.45
N GLU A 409 -27.44 -1.32 12.36
CA GLU A 409 -26.18 -1.95 12.74
C GLU A 409 -26.37 -3.47 12.80
N LEU A 410 -25.31 -4.23 12.54
CA LEU A 410 -25.28 -5.68 12.71
C LEU A 410 -23.91 -6.11 13.22
N GLU A 411 -23.87 -6.61 14.45
CA GLU A 411 -22.67 -7.21 15.03
C GLU A 411 -22.46 -8.65 14.52
N VAL A 412 -21.28 -8.91 13.95
CA VAL A 412 -20.85 -10.23 13.47
C VAL A 412 -19.45 -10.58 14.00
N PRO A 413 -19.21 -11.82 14.47
CA PRO A 413 -17.87 -12.28 14.84
C PRO A 413 -16.89 -12.25 13.66
N GLY A 414 -15.63 -11.88 13.95
CA GLY A 414 -14.60 -11.63 12.94
C GLY A 414 -14.55 -10.15 12.55
N VAL A 415 -13.82 -9.84 11.47
CA VAL A 415 -13.82 -8.50 10.85
C VAL A 415 -13.73 -8.59 9.34
N SER A 416 -14.49 -7.75 8.63
CA SER A 416 -14.34 -7.60 7.18
C SER A 416 -13.32 -6.52 6.82
N THR A 417 -12.37 -6.83 5.93
CA THR A 417 -11.39 -5.85 5.43
C THR A 417 -11.79 -5.28 4.07
N TYR A 418 -12.63 -5.98 3.32
CA TYR A 418 -13.15 -5.51 2.03
C TYR A 418 -14.63 -5.87 1.85
N ILE A 419 -15.42 -4.90 1.36
CA ILE A 419 -16.85 -5.03 1.08
C ILE A 419 -17.09 -4.95 -0.43
N HIS A 420 -17.63 -6.02 -1.01
CA HIS A 420 -18.04 -6.12 -2.41
C HIS A 420 -19.57 -6.10 -2.54
N PRO A 421 -20.16 -5.07 -3.15
CA PRO A 421 -21.60 -5.06 -3.43
C PRO A 421 -21.93 -6.06 -4.56
N VAL A 422 -22.68 -7.11 -4.25
CA VAL A 422 -23.14 -8.09 -5.26
C VAL A 422 -24.31 -7.52 -6.06
N ASP A 423 -25.25 -6.90 -5.35
CA ASP A 423 -26.36 -6.14 -5.91
C ASP A 423 -26.83 -5.05 -4.93
N ALA A 424 -28.04 -4.50 -5.11
CA ALA A 424 -28.58 -3.44 -4.27
C ALA A 424 -28.94 -3.88 -2.84
N ASN A 425 -29.10 -5.18 -2.61
CA ASN A 425 -29.58 -5.79 -1.37
C ASN A 425 -28.59 -6.77 -0.76
N THR A 426 -27.48 -7.08 -1.43
CA THR A 426 -26.54 -8.11 -0.98
C THR A 426 -25.10 -7.62 -1.01
N LEU A 427 -24.40 -7.79 0.11
CA LEU A 427 -22.97 -7.52 0.23
C LEU A 427 -22.22 -8.82 0.46
N LEU A 428 -21.09 -8.97 -0.21
CA LEU A 428 -20.15 -10.06 -0.02
C LEU A 428 -18.85 -9.47 0.51
N THR A 429 -18.35 -9.98 1.62
CA THR A 429 -17.14 -9.47 2.26
C THR A 429 -16.08 -10.54 2.40
N ILE A 430 -14.84 -10.10 2.55
CA ILE A 430 -13.72 -10.93 2.96
C ILE A 430 -12.99 -10.26 4.13
N GLY A 431 -12.46 -11.06 5.03
CA GLY A 431 -11.62 -10.59 6.12
C GLY A 431 -11.13 -11.73 7.00
N ILE A 432 -11.04 -11.47 8.30
CA ILE A 432 -10.44 -12.37 9.29
C ILE A 432 -11.54 -12.98 10.14
N GLY A 433 -11.48 -14.30 10.33
CA GLY A 433 -12.45 -15.06 11.12
C GLY A 433 -12.37 -14.76 12.63
N PRO A 434 -13.41 -15.13 13.40
CA PRO A 434 -13.43 -14.96 14.85
C PRO A 434 -12.50 -15.93 15.57
N GLY A 435 -12.08 -15.57 16.79
CA GLY A 435 -11.45 -16.51 17.72
C GLY A 435 -12.39 -17.65 18.16
N GLU A 436 -11.85 -18.69 18.79
CA GLU A 436 -12.60 -19.91 19.21
C GLU A 436 -13.86 -19.61 20.06
N ASP A 437 -13.84 -18.57 20.87
CA ASP A 437 -14.96 -18.14 21.73
C ASP A 437 -15.89 -17.12 21.05
N GLY A 438 -15.64 -16.81 19.78
CA GLY A 438 -16.36 -15.79 19.01
C GLY A 438 -15.88 -14.36 19.28
N LEU A 439 -14.84 -14.17 20.11
CA LEU A 439 -14.28 -12.87 20.45
C LEU A 439 -12.88 -12.71 19.85
N GLY A 440 -12.56 -11.51 19.41
CA GLY A 440 -11.28 -11.24 18.78
C GLY A 440 -11.15 -11.89 17.40
N LEU A 441 -9.93 -11.93 16.88
CA LEU A 441 -9.63 -12.41 15.54
C LEU A 441 -8.73 -13.64 15.60
N ASP A 442 -9.09 -14.66 14.83
CA ASP A 442 -8.18 -15.74 14.46
C ASP A 442 -7.47 -15.36 13.16
N TRP A 443 -6.27 -14.81 13.30
CA TRP A 443 -5.41 -14.39 12.18
C TRP A 443 -5.01 -15.54 11.25
N SER A 444 -5.24 -16.79 11.63
CA SER A 444 -4.99 -17.96 10.77
C SER A 444 -6.18 -18.31 9.86
N MET A 445 -7.33 -17.67 10.05
CA MET A 445 -8.58 -17.98 9.36
C MET A 445 -9.03 -16.80 8.51
N THR A 446 -9.06 -16.99 7.18
CA THR A 446 -9.76 -16.07 6.28
C THR A 446 -11.24 -16.40 6.30
N GLN A 447 -12.13 -15.40 6.26
CA GLN A 447 -13.57 -15.63 6.22
C GLN A 447 -14.21 -14.82 5.10
N VAL A 448 -15.13 -15.46 4.37
CA VAL A 448 -16.05 -14.78 3.45
C VAL A 448 -17.43 -14.72 4.09
N SER A 449 -18.08 -13.56 4.05
CA SER A 449 -19.40 -13.37 4.67
C SER A 449 -20.37 -12.75 3.68
N LEU A 450 -21.63 -13.21 3.70
CA LEU A 450 -22.71 -12.73 2.86
C LEU A 450 -23.75 -12.04 3.72
N PHE A 451 -24.07 -10.79 3.40
CA PHE A 451 -25.02 -9.96 4.13
C PHE A 451 -26.23 -9.63 3.29
N ASP A 452 -27.42 -9.73 3.89
CA ASP A 452 -28.67 -9.21 3.35
C ASP A 452 -28.94 -7.82 3.95
N VAL A 453 -28.97 -6.82 3.08
CA VAL A 453 -29.23 -5.40 3.37
C VAL A 453 -30.49 -4.89 2.63
N SER A 454 -31.40 -5.80 2.27
CA SER A 454 -32.71 -5.47 1.67
C SER A 454 -33.57 -4.60 2.60
N ASP A 455 -33.53 -4.87 3.91
CA ASP A 455 -33.98 -3.97 4.95
C ASP A 455 -32.76 -3.28 5.61
N PRO A 456 -32.40 -2.07 5.18
CA PRO A 456 -31.22 -1.39 5.69
C PRO A 456 -31.33 -1.01 7.17
N THR A 457 -32.54 -1.04 7.75
CA THR A 457 -32.75 -0.76 9.18
C THR A 457 -32.54 -1.99 10.05
N ASN A 458 -32.45 -3.17 9.44
CA ASN A 458 -32.20 -4.43 10.11
C ASN A 458 -31.39 -5.36 9.18
N PRO A 459 -30.11 -5.02 8.90
CA PRO A 459 -29.23 -5.87 8.11
C PRO A 459 -29.01 -7.21 8.81
N THR A 460 -28.80 -8.27 8.03
CA THR A 460 -28.57 -9.63 8.58
C THR A 460 -27.41 -10.33 7.91
N LEU A 461 -26.67 -11.14 8.67
CA LEU A 461 -25.70 -12.09 8.15
C LEU A 461 -26.49 -13.28 7.57
N ALA A 462 -26.46 -13.43 6.25
CA ALA A 462 -27.14 -14.52 5.57
C ALA A 462 -26.34 -15.82 5.71
N ASP A 463 -25.04 -15.75 5.48
CA ASP A 463 -24.12 -16.88 5.64
C ASP A 463 -22.67 -16.42 5.85
N SER A 464 -21.83 -17.29 6.38
CA SER A 464 -20.39 -17.06 6.53
C SER A 464 -19.62 -18.36 6.31
N LEU A 465 -18.56 -18.29 5.50
CA LEU A 465 -17.73 -19.44 5.16
C LEU A 465 -16.28 -19.17 5.59
N PRO A 466 -15.78 -19.86 6.64
CA PRO A 466 -14.36 -19.84 6.96
C PRO A 466 -13.57 -20.60 5.90
N LEU A 467 -12.43 -20.05 5.53
CA LEU A 467 -11.53 -20.55 4.51
C LEU A 467 -10.15 -20.80 5.12
N SER A 468 -9.65 -22.01 4.91
CA SER A 468 -8.27 -22.38 5.19
C SER A 468 -7.74 -23.20 4.03
N PRO A 469 -6.56 -22.85 3.47
CA PRO A 469 -5.93 -23.63 2.41
C PRO A 469 -5.42 -25.00 2.90
N ALA A 470 -5.33 -25.19 4.23
CA ALA A 470 -4.76 -26.38 4.83
C ALA A 470 -5.59 -26.92 6.00
N TYR A 471 -5.33 -28.18 6.35
CA TYR A 471 -6.06 -28.91 7.39
C TYR A 471 -5.38 -28.79 8.75
N GLU A 472 -6.16 -28.80 9.83
CA GLU A 472 -5.64 -28.96 11.19
C GLU A 472 -5.06 -30.37 11.37
N GLU A 473 -3.84 -30.47 11.92
CA GLU A 473 -3.24 -31.74 12.29
C GLU A 473 -3.56 -32.10 13.75
N ASP A 474 -4.16 -33.28 13.95
CA ASP A 474 -4.43 -33.83 15.28
C ASP A 474 -3.12 -33.97 16.11
N GLY A 475 -3.05 -33.31 17.27
CA GLY A 475 -1.96 -33.47 18.25
C GLY A 475 -0.81 -32.47 18.11
N CYS A 476 -1.02 -31.38 17.39
CA CYS A 476 -0.08 -30.29 17.25
C CYS A 476 -0.38 -29.15 18.26
N ASP A 477 0.06 -29.33 19.51
CA ASP A 477 -0.14 -28.36 20.60
C ASP A 477 1.12 -27.50 20.90
N GLU A 478 2.23 -27.71 20.15
CA GLU A 478 3.52 -27.05 20.40
C GLU A 478 3.80 -25.92 19.39
N TRP A 479 4.48 -24.85 19.85
CA TRP A 479 4.88 -23.74 19.00
C TRP A 479 5.86 -24.20 17.91
N GLY A 480 5.43 -24.13 16.64
CA GLY A 480 6.23 -24.51 15.47
C GLY A 480 5.89 -25.88 14.87
N CYS A 481 4.86 -26.58 15.38
CA CYS A 481 4.20 -27.63 14.63
C CYS A 481 3.03 -27.03 13.83
N GLY A 482 2.67 -27.64 12.69
CA GLY A 482 1.51 -27.22 11.89
C GLY A 482 1.78 -26.11 10.87
N TRP A 483 0.70 -25.60 10.27
CA TRP A 483 0.74 -24.55 9.26
C TRP A 483 0.94 -23.17 9.92
N SER A 484 1.67 -22.29 9.24
CA SER A 484 1.69 -20.86 9.59
C SER A 484 0.33 -20.22 9.31
N TRP A 485 0.19 -18.94 9.67
CA TRP A 485 -1.06 -18.21 9.44
C TRP A 485 -1.44 -18.21 7.96
N SER A 486 -2.70 -18.54 7.67
CA SER A 486 -3.22 -18.48 6.31
C SER A 486 -3.29 -17.03 5.85
N TYR A 487 -2.87 -16.80 4.61
CA TYR A 487 -2.83 -15.49 3.97
C TYR A 487 -3.66 -15.51 2.70
N SER A 488 -4.46 -14.46 2.49
CA SER A 488 -5.17 -14.22 1.24
C SER A 488 -4.73 -12.91 0.62
N GLU A 489 -4.45 -12.92 -0.68
CA GLU A 489 -4.23 -11.67 -1.42
C GLU A 489 -5.46 -10.75 -1.38
N ALA A 490 -6.64 -11.34 -1.34
CA ALA A 490 -7.90 -10.63 -1.45
C ALA A 490 -8.31 -9.86 -0.18
N THR A 491 -7.66 -10.08 0.97
CA THR A 491 -7.94 -9.31 2.20
C THR A 491 -7.32 -7.92 2.20
N TYR A 492 -6.37 -7.65 1.30
CA TYR A 492 -5.68 -6.36 1.22
C TYR A 492 -5.69 -5.76 -0.20
N GLU A 493 -5.77 -6.60 -1.24
CA GLU A 493 -5.81 -6.18 -2.63
C GLU A 493 -7.12 -6.63 -3.28
N HIS A 494 -8.05 -5.71 -3.40
CA HIS A 494 -9.37 -5.92 -4.00
C HIS A 494 -9.35 -6.52 -5.41
N LYS A 495 -8.27 -6.32 -6.20
CA LYS A 495 -8.13 -6.92 -7.55
C LYS A 495 -7.91 -8.44 -7.50
N ALA A 496 -7.55 -9.00 -6.36
CA ALA A 496 -7.46 -10.44 -6.15
C ALA A 496 -8.81 -11.06 -5.77
N PHE A 497 -9.73 -10.27 -5.23
CA PHE A 497 -11.11 -10.67 -4.98
C PHE A 497 -11.89 -10.71 -6.31
N THR A 498 -12.03 -11.90 -6.90
CA THR A 498 -12.57 -12.05 -8.25
C THR A 498 -13.97 -12.68 -8.22
N TYR A 499 -15.01 -11.85 -8.28
CA TYR A 499 -16.40 -12.31 -8.34
C TYR A 499 -16.96 -12.30 -9.76
N TRP A 500 -17.43 -13.45 -10.23
CA TRP A 500 -18.04 -13.66 -11.53
C TRP A 500 -19.56 -13.81 -11.42
N ALA A 501 -20.25 -12.67 -11.41
CA ALA A 501 -21.70 -12.60 -11.26
C ALA A 501 -22.50 -13.50 -12.24
N PRO A 502 -22.10 -13.70 -13.52
CA PRO A 502 -22.84 -14.59 -14.44
C PRO A 502 -22.96 -16.04 -13.97
N GLU A 503 -21.96 -16.57 -13.26
CA GLU A 503 -22.00 -17.93 -12.69
C GLU A 503 -22.13 -17.91 -11.16
N GLN A 504 -22.21 -16.73 -10.55
CA GLN A 504 -22.24 -16.54 -9.10
C GLN A 504 -21.04 -17.17 -8.39
N LEU A 505 -19.87 -17.18 -9.02
CA LEU A 505 -18.64 -17.77 -8.47
C LEU A 505 -17.69 -16.69 -7.95
N LEU A 506 -17.22 -16.86 -6.72
CA LEU A 506 -16.12 -16.09 -6.16
C LEU A 506 -14.84 -16.93 -6.19
N ALA A 507 -13.74 -16.36 -6.66
CA ALA A 507 -12.40 -16.94 -6.55
C ALA A 507 -11.54 -16.15 -5.54
N VAL A 508 -11.00 -16.86 -4.54
CA VAL A 508 -10.19 -16.29 -3.45
C VAL A 508 -8.85 -17.02 -3.38
N PRO A 509 -7.72 -16.32 -3.59
CA PRO A 509 -6.42 -16.93 -3.40
C PRO A 509 -6.11 -17.12 -1.92
N LEU A 510 -5.56 -18.26 -1.55
CA LEU A 510 -5.10 -18.58 -0.21
C LEU A 510 -3.70 -19.19 -0.27
N SER A 511 -2.90 -18.90 0.74
CA SER A 511 -1.58 -19.48 0.90
C SER A 511 -1.20 -19.67 2.35
N THR A 512 -0.40 -20.69 2.62
CA THR A 512 0.25 -20.90 3.92
C THR A 512 1.55 -21.67 3.70
N TYR A 513 2.36 -21.81 4.73
CA TYR A 513 3.58 -22.60 4.70
C TYR A 513 3.83 -23.26 6.05
N ARG A 514 4.65 -24.30 6.06
CA ARG A 514 5.19 -24.88 7.29
C ARG A 514 6.65 -25.23 7.14
N TYR A 515 7.36 -25.28 8.25
CA TYR A 515 8.71 -25.83 8.30
C TYR A 515 8.64 -27.30 8.72
N THR A 516 9.26 -28.17 7.95
CA THR A 516 9.30 -29.60 8.21
C THR A 516 10.74 -30.04 8.47
N TYR A 517 10.92 -30.94 9.44
CA TYR A 517 12.18 -31.60 9.74
C TYR A 517 11.90 -33.09 9.97
N ASP A 518 12.59 -33.96 9.22
CA ASP A 518 12.48 -35.42 9.36
C ASP A 518 13.87 -36.07 9.42
N GLU A 519 13.98 -37.19 10.15
CA GLU A 519 15.20 -37.98 10.29
C GLU A 519 14.95 -39.43 9.88
N VAL A 520 15.58 -39.86 8.79
CA VAL A 520 15.45 -41.22 8.27
C VAL A 520 16.75 -41.99 8.47
N ILE A 521 16.68 -43.14 9.15
CA ILE A 521 17.84 -44.03 9.32
C ILE A 521 17.85 -45.09 8.23
N ILE A 522 18.84 -45.05 7.32
CA ILE A 522 19.05 -46.03 6.25
C ILE A 522 20.42 -46.69 6.45
N ASP A 523 20.45 -48.03 6.57
CA ASP A 523 21.67 -48.83 6.75
C ASP A 523 22.58 -48.37 7.91
N GLY A 524 22.00 -47.80 8.97
CA GLY A 524 22.72 -47.31 10.15
C GLY A 524 23.28 -45.88 10.03
N ARG A 525 22.98 -45.18 8.93
CA ARG A 525 23.25 -43.75 8.74
C ARG A 525 21.97 -42.95 8.90
N THR A 526 22.03 -41.87 9.66
CA THR A 526 20.93 -40.91 9.80
C THR A 526 21.00 -39.92 8.65
N TYR A 527 19.89 -39.75 7.93
CA TYR A 527 19.69 -38.73 6.94
C TYR A 527 18.68 -37.74 7.51
N THR A 528 19.06 -36.47 7.60
CA THR A 528 18.17 -35.40 8.03
C THR A 528 17.66 -34.68 6.79
N TYR A 529 16.37 -34.38 6.76
CA TYR A 529 15.76 -33.58 5.71
C TYR A 529 14.96 -32.45 6.34
N SER A 530 15.20 -31.22 5.88
CA SER A 530 14.54 -30.06 6.44
C SER A 530 14.32 -28.98 5.40
N GLY A 531 13.20 -28.27 5.52
CA GLY A 531 12.84 -27.19 4.63
C GLY A 531 11.38 -26.80 4.78
N TYR A 532 10.90 -26.00 3.84
CA TYR A 532 9.55 -25.45 3.84
C TYR A 532 8.66 -26.20 2.87
N GLU A 533 7.43 -26.44 3.29
CA GLU A 533 6.34 -26.88 2.45
C GLU A 533 5.36 -25.72 2.29
N PHE A 534 5.01 -25.41 1.04
CA PHE A 534 4.12 -24.29 0.72
C PHE A 534 2.77 -24.80 0.23
N VAL A 535 1.69 -24.12 0.62
CA VAL A 535 0.36 -24.32 0.03
C VAL A 535 -0.04 -23.03 -0.65
N SER A 536 -0.50 -23.15 -1.89
CA SER A 536 -0.96 -22.04 -2.73
C SER A 536 -2.18 -22.49 -3.51
N THR A 537 -3.36 -22.05 -3.09
CA THR A 537 -4.64 -22.44 -3.68
C THR A 537 -5.45 -21.22 -4.10
N LEU A 538 -6.38 -21.45 -5.01
CA LEU A 538 -7.44 -20.52 -5.38
C LEU A 538 -8.74 -21.25 -5.09
N GLU A 539 -9.38 -20.88 -3.99
CA GLU A 539 -10.67 -21.44 -3.59
C GLU A 539 -11.78 -20.80 -4.42
N LEU A 540 -12.65 -21.63 -4.98
CA LEU A 540 -13.87 -21.21 -5.65
C LEU A 540 -15.07 -21.45 -4.72
N ILE A 541 -15.95 -20.46 -4.65
CA ILE A 541 -17.09 -20.42 -3.74
C ILE A 541 -18.33 -20.08 -4.56
N ASP A 542 -19.37 -20.91 -4.46
CA ASP A 542 -20.70 -20.59 -4.98
C ASP A 542 -21.35 -19.54 -4.06
N VAL A 543 -21.81 -18.44 -4.66
CA VAL A 543 -22.45 -17.30 -3.98
C VAL A 543 -23.91 -17.20 -4.41
N ASP A 544 -24.79 -17.96 -3.77
CA ASP A 544 -26.22 -17.88 -4.02
C ASP A 544 -26.82 -16.69 -3.27
N ALA A 545 -26.75 -15.50 -3.90
CA ALA A 545 -27.29 -14.26 -3.35
C ALA A 545 -28.83 -14.30 -3.22
N GLU A 546 -29.53 -15.11 -4.01
CA GLU A 546 -31.00 -15.18 -3.96
C GLU A 546 -31.48 -15.96 -2.73
N ASN A 547 -30.79 -17.04 -2.37
CA ASN A 547 -31.10 -17.83 -1.17
C ASN A 547 -30.27 -17.43 0.06
N GLY A 548 -29.25 -16.59 -0.13
CA GLY A 548 -28.38 -16.11 0.94
C GLY A 548 -27.45 -17.19 1.48
N THR A 549 -26.83 -18.00 0.60
CA THR A 549 -25.95 -19.12 1.02
C THR A 549 -24.60 -19.11 0.32
N LEU A 550 -23.57 -19.55 1.03
CA LEU A 550 -22.21 -19.75 0.54
C LEU A 550 -21.86 -21.25 0.60
N SER A 551 -21.22 -21.77 -0.45
CA SER A 551 -20.67 -23.14 -0.41
C SER A 551 -19.39 -23.27 -1.20
N THR A 552 -18.50 -24.15 -0.75
CA THR A 552 -17.28 -24.48 -1.51
C THR A 552 -17.63 -25.15 -2.83
N HIS A 553 -17.18 -24.55 -3.93
CA HIS A 553 -17.28 -25.09 -5.27
C HIS A 553 -16.12 -26.05 -5.57
N GLY A 554 -14.91 -25.67 -5.14
CA GLY A 554 -13.70 -26.47 -5.24
C GLY A 554 -12.45 -25.58 -5.21
N MET A 555 -11.29 -26.11 -5.58
CA MET A 555 -10.04 -25.35 -5.56
C MET A 555 -9.13 -25.65 -6.75
N VAL A 556 -8.37 -24.65 -7.18
CA VAL A 556 -7.20 -24.78 -8.04
C VAL A 556 -5.96 -24.76 -7.16
N ASN A 557 -4.97 -25.62 -7.44
CA ASN A 557 -3.82 -25.82 -6.57
C ASN A 557 -2.50 -25.59 -7.33
N HIS A 558 -1.72 -24.60 -6.91
CA HIS A 558 -0.40 -24.25 -7.44
C HIS A 558 0.74 -24.67 -6.51
N SER A 559 0.47 -25.49 -5.49
CA SER A 559 1.48 -25.90 -4.50
C SER A 559 2.59 -26.75 -5.12
N GLU A 560 2.28 -27.55 -6.16
CA GLU A 560 3.29 -28.38 -6.83
C GLU A 560 4.41 -27.54 -7.46
N PHE A 561 4.11 -26.36 -8.03
CA PHE A 561 5.13 -25.43 -8.55
C PHE A 561 6.21 -25.03 -7.52
N TYR A 562 5.93 -25.17 -6.23
CA TYR A 562 6.83 -24.80 -5.14
C TYR A 562 7.36 -26.00 -4.34
N ASN A 563 6.85 -27.21 -4.60
CA ASN A 563 7.18 -28.41 -3.82
C ASN A 563 7.61 -29.63 -4.69
N GLU A 564 7.75 -29.47 -6.01
CA GLU A 564 8.06 -30.57 -6.95
C GLU A 564 9.29 -31.41 -6.55
N ASP A 565 10.34 -30.76 -6.03
CA ASP A 565 11.58 -31.40 -5.58
C ASP A 565 11.58 -31.76 -4.07
N GLY A 566 10.43 -31.65 -3.39
CA GLY A 566 10.24 -31.89 -1.96
C GLY A 566 10.11 -30.60 -1.15
N LEU A 567 10.68 -30.60 0.06
CA LEU A 567 10.83 -29.39 0.87
C LEU A 567 11.75 -28.39 0.19
N SER A 568 11.28 -27.16 0.11
CA SER A 568 11.94 -26.02 -0.51
C SER A 568 12.74 -25.18 0.50
N GLY A 569 13.72 -24.41 0.02
CA GLY A 569 14.39 -23.41 0.85
C GLY A 569 13.43 -22.31 1.32
N TRP A 570 13.81 -21.56 2.37
CA TRP A 570 13.04 -20.36 2.74
C TRP A 570 12.99 -19.40 1.55
N TRP A 571 11.79 -18.99 1.20
CA TRP A 571 11.58 -18.14 0.04
C TRP A 571 11.29 -16.70 0.45
N ALA A 572 11.99 -15.75 -0.18
CA ALA A 572 11.86 -14.32 0.09
C ALA A 572 10.81 -13.62 -0.80
N GLY A 573 10.08 -14.35 -1.66
CA GLY A 573 8.99 -13.83 -2.50
C GLY A 573 7.59 -14.35 -2.10
N SER A 574 6.58 -14.18 -2.96
CA SER A 574 5.18 -14.64 -2.73
C SER A 574 4.82 -15.93 -3.48
N THR A 575 4.62 -17.02 -2.74
CA THR A 575 4.23 -18.33 -3.30
C THR A 575 2.74 -18.40 -3.64
N SER A 576 1.98 -17.34 -3.33
CA SER A 576 0.54 -17.26 -3.50
C SER A 576 0.15 -17.18 -4.98
N ILE A 577 -0.99 -17.75 -5.34
CA ILE A 577 -1.76 -17.30 -6.50
C ILE A 577 -2.14 -15.86 -6.22
N ARG A 578 -1.79 -14.93 -7.14
CA ARG A 578 -1.99 -13.49 -6.91
C ARG A 578 -3.21 -12.97 -7.65
N ARG A 579 -3.51 -13.51 -8.83
CA ARG A 579 -4.62 -13.05 -9.67
C ARG A 579 -5.32 -14.23 -10.30
N SER A 580 -6.61 -14.05 -10.54
CA SER A 580 -7.42 -14.98 -11.30
C SER A 580 -8.32 -14.23 -12.28
N ILE A 581 -8.71 -14.88 -13.37
CA ILE A 581 -9.58 -14.30 -14.39
C ILE A 581 -10.55 -15.36 -14.88
N PHE A 582 -11.85 -15.04 -14.88
CA PHE A 582 -12.87 -15.85 -15.55
C PHE A 582 -12.96 -15.45 -17.03
N MET A 583 -12.92 -16.44 -17.92
CA MET A 583 -13.04 -16.24 -19.37
C MET A 583 -13.91 -17.33 -19.99
N GLY A 584 -15.19 -17.03 -20.20
CA GLY A 584 -16.18 -18.04 -20.56
C GLY A 584 -16.36 -19.05 -19.42
N ASP A 585 -16.43 -20.33 -19.77
CA ASP A 585 -16.62 -21.45 -18.83
C ASP A 585 -15.29 -21.92 -18.18
N TYR A 586 -14.32 -21.00 -18.05
CA TYR A 586 -12.96 -21.30 -17.58
C TYR A 586 -12.44 -20.26 -16.59
N ILE A 587 -11.62 -20.72 -15.65
CA ILE A 587 -10.87 -19.88 -14.72
C ILE A 587 -9.37 -20.03 -14.98
N TYR A 588 -8.68 -18.90 -15.02
CA TYR A 588 -7.24 -18.78 -15.20
C TYR A 588 -6.64 -18.32 -13.88
N ALA A 589 -5.65 -19.04 -13.37
CA ALA A 589 -4.96 -18.72 -12.12
C ALA A 589 -3.48 -18.43 -12.37
N PHE A 590 -2.93 -17.41 -11.70
CA PHE A 590 -1.56 -16.95 -11.90
C PHE A 590 -0.83 -16.81 -10.56
N SER A 591 0.24 -17.59 -10.36
CA SER A 591 1.22 -17.45 -9.28
C SER A 591 2.59 -17.04 -9.85
N ALA A 592 3.57 -16.78 -8.99
CA ALA A 592 4.91 -16.38 -9.44
C ALA A 592 5.66 -17.48 -10.23
N ALA A 593 5.38 -18.75 -9.94
CA ALA A 593 6.04 -19.90 -10.55
C ALA A 593 5.23 -20.52 -11.69
N GLY A 594 3.91 -20.33 -11.71
CA GLY A 594 3.05 -21.05 -12.65
C GLY A 594 1.71 -20.38 -12.95
N ALA A 595 1.15 -20.73 -14.10
CA ALA A 595 -0.22 -20.44 -14.50
C ALA A 595 -0.97 -21.73 -14.81
N SER A 596 -2.26 -21.77 -14.49
CA SER A 596 -3.14 -22.89 -14.83
C SER A 596 -4.47 -22.40 -15.36
N VAL A 597 -5.16 -23.28 -16.09
CA VAL A 597 -6.50 -23.05 -16.63
C VAL A 597 -7.37 -24.24 -16.31
N HIS A 598 -8.54 -23.99 -15.75
CA HIS A 598 -9.49 -25.01 -15.36
C HIS A 598 -10.89 -24.69 -15.89
N ARG A 599 -11.68 -25.71 -16.21
CA ARG A 599 -13.13 -25.53 -16.47
C ARG A 599 -13.83 -25.12 -15.18
N THR A 600 -14.77 -24.18 -15.22
CA THR A 600 -15.47 -23.76 -14.00
C THR A 600 -16.37 -24.88 -13.45
N ASP A 601 -17.14 -25.57 -14.29
CA ASP A 601 -18.11 -26.61 -13.88
C ASP A 601 -17.56 -27.74 -12.97
N ASP A 602 -16.35 -28.22 -13.24
CA ASP A 602 -15.78 -29.41 -12.60
C ASP A 602 -14.30 -29.26 -12.22
N LEU A 603 -13.73 -28.08 -12.44
CA LEU A 603 -12.31 -27.76 -12.21
C LEU A 603 -11.33 -28.69 -12.92
N GLU A 604 -11.76 -29.34 -14.01
CA GLU A 604 -10.86 -30.16 -14.83
C GLU A 604 -9.70 -29.28 -15.36
N PRO A 605 -8.44 -29.64 -15.08
CA PRO A 605 -7.28 -28.90 -15.56
C PRO A 605 -7.18 -29.04 -17.09
N MET A 606 -7.07 -27.90 -17.76
CA MET A 606 -6.94 -27.81 -19.21
C MET A 606 -5.49 -27.55 -19.62
N VAL A 607 -4.85 -26.62 -18.92
CA VAL A 607 -3.47 -26.19 -19.17
C VAL A 607 -2.78 -25.91 -17.85
N GLU A 608 -1.50 -26.26 -17.81
CA GLU A 608 -0.57 -25.88 -16.76
C GLU A 608 0.72 -25.40 -17.44
N LEU A 609 1.27 -24.30 -16.95
CA LEU A 609 2.38 -23.60 -17.59
C LEU A 609 3.32 -23.03 -16.52
N ASP A 610 4.59 -23.43 -16.57
CA ASP A 610 5.66 -22.78 -15.80
C ASP A 610 5.91 -21.35 -16.30
N ILE A 611 6.02 -20.42 -15.36
CA ILE A 611 6.30 -19.01 -15.67
C ILE A 611 7.80 -18.73 -15.47
N PRO A 612 8.49 -18.15 -16.46
CA PRO A 612 9.90 -17.79 -16.32
C PRO A 612 10.10 -16.67 -15.29
N GLY A 613 11.32 -16.58 -14.75
CA GLY A 613 11.72 -15.55 -13.78
C GLY A 613 11.60 -15.99 -12.31
N HIS A 614 11.22 -17.24 -12.07
CA HIS A 614 11.25 -17.86 -10.75
C HIS A 614 12.53 -18.67 -10.57
N ASP A 615 13.56 -18.09 -9.93
CA ASP A 615 14.79 -18.82 -9.57
C ASP A 615 14.55 -19.63 -8.29
N GLN A 616 14.68 -20.96 -8.37
CA GLN A 616 14.70 -21.83 -7.19
C GLN A 616 16.05 -21.69 -6.45
N PRO A 617 16.08 -21.48 -5.12
CA PRO A 617 17.34 -21.48 -4.38
C PRO A 617 17.99 -22.87 -4.40
N GLU A 618 19.31 -22.94 -4.60
CA GLU A 618 20.05 -24.21 -4.48
C GLU A 618 19.97 -24.74 -3.04
N THR A 619 19.45 -25.95 -2.85
CA THR A 619 19.46 -26.65 -1.56
C THR A 619 20.87 -27.14 -1.22
N TYR A 620 21.43 -26.67 -0.10
CA TYR A 620 22.69 -27.20 0.45
C TYR A 620 22.43 -28.50 1.22
N TYR A 621 22.91 -29.63 0.70
CA TYR A 621 22.96 -30.88 1.46
C TYR A 621 24.21 -30.91 2.35
N TYR A 622 24.04 -31.06 3.67
CA TYR A 622 25.12 -31.44 4.57
C TYR A 622 25.16 -32.97 4.71
N GLU A 623 26.20 -33.62 4.18
CA GLU A 623 26.54 -34.99 4.60
C GLU A 623 27.20 -34.90 5.98
N GLU A 624 26.55 -35.43 7.03
CA GLU A 624 27.28 -35.84 8.23
C GLU A 624 28.15 -37.07 7.89
N GLY A 625 29.35 -36.80 7.40
CA GLY A 625 30.40 -37.80 7.27
C GLY A 625 30.85 -38.28 8.64
N GLU A 626 30.92 -39.61 8.81
CA GLU A 626 31.55 -40.29 9.94
C GLU A 626 32.88 -39.62 10.32
N GLY A 627 33.03 -39.31 11.62
CA GLY A 627 34.12 -38.51 12.14
C GLY A 627 35.50 -38.95 11.67
N ASP A 628 36.31 -37.96 11.27
CA ASP A 628 37.76 -38.07 11.28
C ASP A 628 38.36 -36.76 11.79
N GLU A 629 39.15 -36.86 12.85
CA GLU A 629 39.91 -35.75 13.43
C GLU A 629 40.83 -35.14 12.36
N SER A 630 40.57 -33.91 11.91
CA SER A 630 41.60 -33.12 11.25
C SER A 630 41.49 -31.62 11.52
N THR A 631 42.44 -31.19 12.35
CA THR A 631 43.02 -29.85 12.56
C THR A 631 42.48 -28.70 11.71
N ASP A 632 41.74 -27.84 12.39
CA ASP A 632 41.53 -26.42 12.09
C ASP A 632 42.85 -25.63 12.28
N PRO A 633 43.32 -24.85 11.29
CA PRO A 633 44.27 -23.79 11.52
C PRO A 633 43.65 -22.46 11.06
N ASP A 634 42.91 -21.78 11.92
CA ASP A 634 43.12 -20.34 12.15
C ASP A 634 42.36 -19.86 13.39
N THR A 635 43.02 -19.97 14.54
CA THR A 635 42.75 -19.13 15.72
C THR A 635 44.05 -18.42 16.07
N SER A 636 44.10 -17.09 16.06
CA SER A 636 43.86 -16.20 17.22
C SER A 636 44.44 -14.79 16.90
N PRO A 637 44.30 -13.72 17.74
CA PRO A 637 43.36 -13.50 18.86
C PRO A 637 42.74 -12.07 18.88
N SER A 638 41.70 -11.86 19.68
CA SER A 638 41.63 -10.63 20.50
C SER A 638 41.03 -10.92 21.88
N ASP A 639 41.86 -10.69 22.90
CA ASP A 639 41.49 -10.47 24.31
C ASP A 639 40.30 -9.48 24.40
N GLY A 640 39.32 -9.60 25.29
CA GLY A 640 39.36 -10.03 26.67
C GLY A 640 38.99 -8.82 27.54
N ASP A 641 37.76 -8.79 28.08
CA ASP A 641 37.48 -8.39 29.47
C ASP A 641 35.96 -8.45 29.73
N ASP A 642 35.60 -9.42 30.57
CA ASP A 642 34.34 -9.55 31.30
C ASP A 642 34.43 -8.65 32.56
N PRO A 643 33.30 -8.19 33.14
CA PRO A 643 32.93 -8.88 34.36
C PRO A 643 31.43 -8.96 34.66
N LYS A 644 31.02 -10.20 34.95
CA LYS A 644 30.36 -10.68 36.18
C LYS A 644 28.92 -10.26 36.50
N GLU A 645 28.12 -11.31 36.58
CA GLU A 645 26.92 -11.46 37.41
C GLU A 645 27.14 -11.00 38.86
N ASP A 646 26.17 -10.24 39.38
CA ASP A 646 25.77 -10.29 40.79
C ASP A 646 24.24 -10.43 40.82
N GLU A 647 23.77 -11.53 41.41
CA GLU A 647 22.39 -11.71 41.88
C GLU A 647 22.09 -10.65 42.96
N ASP A 648 20.99 -9.90 42.85
CA ASP A 648 20.18 -9.62 44.03
C ASP A 648 18.74 -9.18 43.71
N SER A 649 17.89 -9.46 44.69
CA SER A 649 16.43 -9.55 44.68
C SER A 649 15.59 -8.28 44.42
N ALA A 650 14.31 -8.53 44.11
CA ALA A 650 13.10 -7.88 44.64
C ALA A 650 12.41 -6.74 43.82
N THR A 651 11.19 -7.07 43.37
CA THR A 651 9.92 -6.29 43.38
C THR A 651 9.92 -4.79 43.03
N VAL A 652 8.97 -4.35 42.19
CA VAL A 652 7.81 -3.50 42.56
C VAL A 652 6.96 -3.16 41.32
N GLU A 653 5.64 -3.16 41.53
CA GLU A 653 4.55 -2.70 40.65
C GLU A 653 4.70 -1.23 40.19
N GLY A 654 4.09 -0.90 39.04
CA GLY A 654 3.89 0.46 38.56
C GLY A 654 3.34 0.47 37.15
#